data_AF-A0A0W0Z7L4-F1
#
_entry.id   AF-A0A0W0Z7L4-F1
#
_cell.length_a   1.000
_cell.length_b   1.000
_cell.length_c   1.000
_cell.angle_alpha   90.00
_cell.angle_beta   90.00
_cell.angle_gamma   90.00
#
_symmetry.space_group_name_H-M   'P 1'
#
loop_
_entity.id
_entity.type
_entity.pdbx_description
1 polymer ?
#
loop_
_entity_poly.entity_id
_entity_poly.type
_entity_poly.pdbx_seq_one_letter_code
_entity_poly.pdbx_strand_id
1 'polypeptide(L)'
;MNNLYLLLGLSHDASAQEIKKAYRTLSLIEHPDRGGSSERMGLLNEAYQTLSDPNERRNYDEKWRLFQEADVDDESELVIYERIKAGNALPYSYQFRKQHESLNARYRQTPLTLWEKQATEFQSGKYSFTPSENGSPAQTIHDVFALIRKKTEQGNQPVSTIESRPLTPGLAIKQLMEFLSGDYFGSRLTKLSSYLADEIKKIKQHKKLGAELELYEGFFELTLIACQKAPISTLIYSVNKITNFAKTTDPATLSHTLPLFYDPLFRTLYAQALHLYWQEQHNLDELKSYDGMQDAKDLLMTLKERLSMNGTNKNLTQLIRHVKSLYQYEKTSQRMSQCKQTAEVYREDAFQSLDWVSFLMNQSSRAVLMNHFLQIGLKFQNAARLEDNPTLQMADEQLALKMYLTAIGIAQHDTPDIEMYAITHVLRYLASFKYQDDTLNEVILSLKKRTHLLADMFPFFELPQSNIVFLREERKGLHLMRQVLHTLIKIYQHNKNLSETPQAIHHAPTEILYQAYEACLKNWYQEEYNSNLEQQFRIDLMDELLFENSWTFLDVEERLNSPWIMVDRDAEGWIKPTRMLPYQTGRSTQYRTINGAEINHKTGKIDFYMTPWTEGRPVYEKVFSQFDLEELLEKNIGGAVFSLDPVDPLKPYHPFNAMRFAPSSLAESELLNTMLLTDYMLKFMTTNQEVCGQYPFDQRPVANMLSHVPKYLRQIIEAYQQSQHSGALHRFWIEAEEINLSLSDGQVEPKDITRIRLGNLKMVVKKHRMERDLNGELKDVGNEDEGWPIYVLTAEQFEELKEGRRQINTHAMIFIYNKVQLLYWENNKVIREHTPIDYRETLIELYIHSRDVDGKVPPTTESMPLLYRITKEMAAQTGLSHRYSPEFIFAHEFTEYYDEFAQYLPEFGRLKELSKITVLVRYLNSIRQSNREELEAIDYIIADSHTTSPPNTESYKKYHRLYETCRQQVTEQFDDLRDKVKSTEYGRRYGHKNIAQDIRMQFIESNIKDIEHALEESGQVAAQRVAVARSRRYLQDCRTPKAALEAGFVTVKLGTQAQEVDLKGQCFWVPASVRHEVPQAEQASRSRYSFFIYGGVNVQPKINTKQGNAPLGGSRIGGSAFNNVNAQAAMNHKLRILQSAQLTAVKTEHLADGRIRYYDIERPSRTPGPTRGNAYVTEHNTKTGQVRTWAESYDHQGNVNRVHPKTIDGQNLRAQHYPPTGTEKRGFK
;
A
#
# COMPACT_ATOMS: atom_id res chain seq x y z
N MET A 1 -17.66 -35.17 41.99
CA MET A 1 -18.23 -34.23 42.98
C MET A 1 -19.64 -34.70 43.34
N ASN A 2 -19.93 -34.91 44.63
CA ASN A 2 -21.26 -35.35 45.08
C ASN A 2 -22.20 -34.16 45.27
N ASN A 3 -23.49 -34.34 44.98
CA ASN A 3 -24.52 -33.35 45.30
C ASN A 3 -24.80 -33.40 46.83
N LEU A 4 -24.24 -32.46 47.58
CA LEU A 4 -24.34 -32.41 49.04
C LEU A 4 -25.77 -32.11 49.50
N TYR A 5 -26.55 -31.36 48.71
CA TYR A 5 -27.97 -31.13 48.99
C TYR A 5 -28.78 -32.41 48.84
N LEU A 6 -28.53 -33.18 47.78
CA LEU A 6 -29.17 -34.47 47.55
C LEU A 6 -28.81 -35.50 48.62
N LEU A 7 -27.56 -35.50 49.12
CA LEU A 7 -27.14 -36.36 50.23
C LEU A 7 -27.94 -36.09 51.51
N LEU A 8 -28.35 -34.84 51.75
CA LEU A 8 -29.23 -34.45 52.85
C LEU A 8 -30.72 -34.50 52.50
N GLY A 9 -31.09 -34.81 51.25
CA GLY A 9 -32.48 -34.82 50.77
C GLY A 9 -33.12 -33.42 50.68
N LEU A 10 -32.31 -32.39 50.38
CA LEU A 10 -32.71 -30.98 50.39
C LEU A 10 -32.63 -30.33 49.01
N SER A 11 -33.37 -29.23 48.85
CA SER A 11 -33.24 -28.28 47.72
C SER A 11 -32.04 -27.35 47.93
N HIS A 12 -31.48 -26.81 46.83
CA HIS A 12 -30.45 -25.77 46.85
C HIS A 12 -30.88 -24.49 47.58
N ASP A 13 -32.19 -24.21 47.63
CA ASP A 13 -32.78 -23.07 48.34
C ASP A 13 -32.96 -23.32 49.84
N ALA A 14 -32.56 -24.49 50.35
CA ALA A 14 -32.78 -24.86 51.75
C ALA A 14 -32.10 -23.88 52.72
N SER A 15 -32.85 -23.48 53.75
CA SER A 15 -32.37 -22.64 54.84
C SER A 15 -31.38 -23.39 55.73
N ALA A 16 -30.53 -22.65 56.46
CA ALA A 16 -29.59 -23.24 57.41
C ALA A 16 -30.28 -24.11 58.49
N GLN A 17 -31.53 -23.77 58.84
CA GLN A 17 -32.33 -24.55 59.79
C GLN A 17 -32.77 -25.89 59.20
N GLU A 18 -33.15 -25.92 57.92
CA GLU A 18 -33.52 -27.15 57.20
C GLU A 18 -32.31 -28.06 56.99
N ILE A 19 -31.15 -27.50 56.63
CA ILE A 19 -29.86 -28.21 56.51
C ILE A 19 -29.51 -28.92 57.83
N LYS A 20 -29.61 -28.20 58.95
CA LYS A 20 -29.33 -28.74 60.30
C LYS A 20 -30.34 -29.80 60.73
N LYS A 21 -31.62 -29.62 60.40
CA LYS A 21 -32.68 -30.58 60.75
C LYS A 21 -32.53 -31.88 59.96
N ALA A 22 -32.24 -31.79 58.66
CA ALA A 22 -32.06 -32.94 57.79
C ALA A 22 -30.83 -33.78 58.21
N TYR A 23 -29.69 -33.13 58.45
CA TYR A 23 -28.48 -33.81 58.93
C TYR A 23 -28.70 -34.53 60.26
N ARG A 24 -29.33 -33.89 61.27
CA ARG A 24 -29.63 -34.55 62.55
C ARG A 24 -30.51 -35.79 62.40
N THR A 25 -31.49 -35.72 61.51
CA THR A 25 -32.41 -36.84 61.27
C THR A 25 -31.68 -38.01 60.61
N LEU A 26 -30.90 -37.74 59.56
CA LEU A 26 -30.15 -38.75 58.81
C LEU A 26 -28.98 -39.33 59.61
N SER A 27 -28.28 -38.51 60.39
CA SER A 27 -27.18 -38.94 61.26
C SER A 27 -27.62 -39.94 62.34
N LEU A 28 -28.84 -39.81 62.88
CA LEU A 28 -29.37 -40.75 63.87
C LEU A 28 -29.76 -42.11 63.28
N ILE A 29 -30.04 -42.15 61.98
CA ILE A 29 -30.41 -43.35 61.22
C ILE A 29 -29.14 -44.07 60.74
N GLU A 30 -28.18 -43.32 60.20
CA GLU A 30 -26.95 -43.87 59.60
C GLU A 30 -25.79 -44.07 60.58
N HIS A 31 -26.00 -43.82 61.88
CA HIS A 31 -24.95 -43.98 62.88
C HIS A 31 -24.51 -45.45 62.98
N PRO A 32 -23.19 -45.76 62.96
CA PRO A 32 -22.68 -47.14 63.01
C PRO A 32 -23.12 -47.88 64.29
N ASP A 33 -23.18 -47.20 65.43
CA ASP A 33 -23.71 -47.78 66.69
C ASP A 33 -25.20 -48.16 66.65
N ARG A 34 -25.93 -47.76 65.60
CA ARG A 34 -27.35 -48.07 65.40
C ARG A 34 -27.58 -48.98 64.18
N GLY A 35 -26.52 -49.57 63.64
CA GLY A 35 -26.59 -50.47 62.49
C GLY A 35 -26.49 -49.78 61.13
N GLY A 36 -26.15 -48.48 61.09
CA GLY A 36 -25.92 -47.74 59.86
C GLY A 36 -24.48 -47.88 59.30
N SER A 37 -24.23 -47.31 58.12
CA SER A 37 -22.91 -47.42 57.47
C SER A 37 -21.97 -46.28 57.88
N SER A 38 -20.77 -46.64 58.35
CA SER A 38 -19.71 -45.67 58.66
C SER A 38 -19.34 -44.81 57.45
N GLU A 39 -19.36 -45.37 56.25
CA GLU A 39 -19.08 -44.64 55.01
C GLU A 39 -20.19 -43.62 54.71
N ARG A 40 -21.45 -44.02 54.89
CA ARG A 40 -22.60 -43.13 54.65
C ARG A 40 -22.65 -41.99 55.66
N MET A 41 -22.34 -42.27 56.92
CA MET A 41 -22.21 -41.27 57.97
C MET A 41 -21.07 -40.28 57.67
N GLY A 42 -19.94 -40.75 57.14
CA GLY A 42 -18.84 -39.88 56.68
C GLY A 42 -19.29 -38.86 55.62
N LEU A 43 -20.04 -39.30 54.61
CA LEU A 43 -20.57 -38.43 53.55
C LEU A 43 -21.60 -37.40 54.07
N LEU A 44 -22.43 -37.79 55.04
CA LEU A 44 -23.39 -36.86 55.67
C LEU A 44 -22.69 -35.79 56.50
N ASN A 45 -21.61 -36.16 57.20
CA ASN A 45 -20.79 -35.22 57.97
C ASN A 45 -20.13 -34.20 57.05
N GLU A 46 -19.55 -34.65 55.93
CA GLU A 46 -18.95 -33.79 54.90
C GLU A 46 -19.98 -32.82 54.28
N ALA A 47 -21.18 -33.33 53.94
CA ALA A 47 -22.27 -32.53 53.41
C ALA A 47 -22.71 -31.44 54.41
N TYR A 48 -22.88 -31.79 55.68
CA TYR A 48 -23.28 -30.82 56.71
C TYR A 48 -22.17 -29.81 57.03
N GLN A 49 -20.90 -30.24 57.13
CA GLN A 49 -19.78 -29.34 57.38
C GLN A 49 -19.67 -28.27 56.29
N THR A 50 -19.81 -28.67 55.03
CA THR A 50 -19.71 -27.76 53.87
C THR A 50 -20.94 -26.85 53.74
N LEU A 51 -22.16 -27.40 53.88
CA LEU A 51 -23.39 -26.63 53.64
C LEU A 51 -23.85 -25.78 54.84
N SER A 52 -23.34 -26.04 56.05
CA SER A 52 -23.71 -25.29 57.26
C SER A 52 -22.90 -24.00 57.45
N ASP A 53 -21.68 -23.93 56.91
CA ASP A 53 -20.88 -22.71 56.87
C ASP A 53 -21.27 -21.84 55.65
N PRO A 54 -21.62 -20.55 55.82
CA PRO A 54 -22.06 -19.70 54.71
C PRO A 54 -21.01 -19.48 53.61
N ASN A 55 -19.72 -19.44 53.95
CA ASN A 55 -18.64 -19.22 52.99
C ASN A 55 -18.33 -20.50 52.22
N GLU A 56 -18.23 -21.63 52.92
CA GLU A 56 -18.03 -22.95 52.29
C GLU A 56 -19.23 -23.34 51.43
N ARG A 57 -20.46 -23.05 51.87
CA ARG A 57 -21.68 -23.22 51.07
C ARG A 57 -21.64 -22.38 49.81
N ARG A 58 -21.29 -21.09 49.90
CA ARG A 58 -21.18 -20.21 48.73
C ARG A 58 -20.13 -20.72 47.74
N ASN A 59 -18.97 -21.15 48.23
CA ASN A 59 -17.91 -21.72 47.42
C ASN A 59 -18.34 -23.05 46.78
N TYR A 60 -19.06 -23.90 47.51
CA TYR A 60 -19.64 -25.13 47.02
C TYR A 60 -20.70 -24.87 45.96
N ASP A 61 -21.61 -23.91 46.18
CA ASP A 61 -22.68 -23.53 45.25
C ASP A 61 -22.10 -22.98 43.95
N GLU A 62 -21.06 -22.13 44.04
CA GLU A 62 -20.34 -21.64 42.87
C GLU A 62 -19.64 -22.79 42.12
N LYS A 63 -18.92 -23.67 42.83
CA LYS A 63 -18.29 -24.87 42.23
C LYS A 63 -19.31 -25.81 41.61
N TRP A 64 -20.44 -26.03 42.27
CA TRP A 64 -21.50 -26.93 41.83
C TRP A 64 -22.21 -26.38 40.59
N ARG A 65 -22.50 -25.07 40.57
CA ARG A 65 -23.02 -24.38 39.38
C ARG A 65 -22.04 -24.50 38.21
N LEU A 66 -20.73 -24.33 38.45
CA LEU A 66 -19.70 -24.51 37.42
C LEU A 66 -19.54 -25.97 36.97
N PHE A 67 -19.69 -26.93 37.88
CA PHE A 67 -19.65 -28.36 37.58
C PHE A 67 -20.85 -28.79 36.71
N GLN A 68 -22.01 -28.19 36.94
CA GLN A 68 -23.20 -28.30 36.07
C GLN A 68 -23.00 -27.55 34.74
N GLU A 69 -22.46 -26.32 34.77
CA GLU A 69 -22.08 -25.58 33.56
C GLU A 69 -21.07 -26.36 32.71
N ALA A 70 -20.18 -27.18 33.29
CA ALA A 70 -19.24 -28.04 32.57
C ALA A 70 -19.85 -29.34 32.03
N ASP A 71 -21.13 -29.63 32.35
CA ASP A 71 -21.79 -30.84 31.88
C ASP A 71 -22.17 -30.72 30.40
N VAL A 72 -21.93 -31.82 29.69
CA VAL A 72 -22.05 -31.95 28.23
C VAL A 72 -23.48 -32.33 27.83
N ASP A 73 -24.22 -32.94 28.77
CA ASP A 73 -25.58 -33.45 28.60
C ASP A 73 -26.65 -32.44 29.06
N ASP A 74 -26.26 -31.28 29.58
CA ASP A 74 -27.19 -30.17 29.88
C ASP A 74 -27.60 -29.48 28.57
N GLU A 75 -28.85 -29.72 28.13
CA GLU A 75 -29.43 -29.18 26.90
C GLU A 75 -29.90 -27.72 27.01
N SER A 76 -29.53 -26.99 28.07
CA SER A 76 -29.80 -25.55 28.16
C SER A 76 -29.26 -24.84 26.90
N GLU A 77 -30.14 -24.53 25.94
CA GLU A 77 -29.81 -23.84 24.70
C GLU A 77 -29.12 -22.51 25.06
N LEU A 78 -28.05 -22.18 24.34
CA LEU A 78 -27.22 -21.01 24.62
C LEU A 78 -28.04 -19.73 24.79
N VAL A 79 -27.66 -18.97 25.82
CA VAL A 79 -28.03 -17.56 26.06
C VAL A 79 -27.88 -16.67 24.80
N ILE A 80 -27.02 -17.04 23.84
CA ILE A 80 -26.83 -16.33 22.57
C ILE A 80 -28.12 -16.32 21.74
N TYR A 81 -28.76 -17.48 21.54
CA TYR A 81 -30.00 -17.57 20.77
C TYR A 81 -31.17 -16.92 21.50
N GLU A 82 -31.22 -17.00 22.83
CA GLU A 82 -32.21 -16.28 23.63
C GLU A 82 -32.03 -14.76 23.57
N ARG A 83 -30.79 -14.25 23.60
CA ARG A 83 -30.50 -12.81 23.45
C ARG A 83 -30.80 -12.27 22.06
N ILE A 84 -30.51 -13.06 21.01
CA ILE A 84 -30.83 -12.71 19.61
C ILE A 84 -32.36 -12.77 19.40
N LYS A 85 -33.05 -13.80 19.90
CA LYS A 85 -34.53 -13.90 19.85
C LYS A 85 -35.24 -12.83 20.68
N ALA A 86 -34.63 -12.34 21.76
CA ALA A 86 -35.19 -11.28 22.60
C ALA A 86 -35.22 -9.89 21.93
N GLY A 87 -34.73 -9.76 20.68
CA GLY A 87 -34.89 -8.55 19.87
C GLY A 87 -34.01 -7.35 20.26
N ASN A 88 -33.07 -7.54 21.17
CA ASN A 88 -32.25 -6.44 21.73
C ASN A 88 -31.01 -6.09 20.89
N ALA A 89 -30.65 -6.87 19.87
CA ALA A 89 -29.53 -6.60 18.95
C ALA A 89 -29.71 -7.33 17.60
N LEU A 90 -29.23 -6.72 16.50
CA LEU A 90 -29.20 -7.37 15.19
C LEU A 90 -28.09 -8.45 15.14
N PRO A 91 -28.33 -9.62 14.51
CA PRO A 91 -27.31 -10.65 14.31
C PRO A 91 -26.13 -10.13 13.48
N TYR A 92 -24.92 -10.65 13.72
CA TYR A 92 -23.74 -10.28 12.94
C TYR A 92 -23.90 -10.68 11.46
N SER A 93 -24.57 -11.80 11.19
CA SER A 93 -24.89 -12.31 9.86
C SER A 93 -25.84 -11.41 9.06
N TYR A 94 -26.58 -10.50 9.70
CA TYR A 94 -27.56 -9.64 9.04
C TYR A 94 -26.96 -8.81 7.90
N GLN A 95 -25.80 -8.18 8.14
CA GLN A 95 -25.13 -7.37 7.11
C GLN A 95 -24.63 -8.23 5.95
N PHE A 96 -24.15 -9.45 6.22
CA PHE A 96 -23.66 -10.37 5.21
C PHE A 96 -24.79 -10.93 4.34
N ARG A 97 -25.98 -11.16 4.90
CA ARG A 97 -27.19 -11.52 4.14
C ARG A 97 -27.59 -10.42 3.17
N LYS A 98 -27.63 -9.16 3.62
CA LYS A 98 -27.90 -8.01 2.74
C LYS A 98 -26.83 -7.85 1.64
N GLN A 99 -25.56 -8.08 1.98
CA GLN A 99 -24.47 -8.08 1.00
C GLN A 99 -24.63 -9.19 -0.03
N HIS A 100 -25.00 -10.40 0.39
CA HIS A 100 -25.29 -11.52 -0.51
C HIS A 100 -26.39 -11.18 -1.51
N GLU A 101 -27.51 -10.62 -1.03
CA GLU A 101 -28.61 -10.16 -1.88
C GLU A 101 -28.17 -9.09 -2.88
N SER A 102 -27.36 -8.13 -2.43
CA SER A 102 -26.79 -7.09 -3.29
C SER A 102 -25.83 -7.66 -4.35
N LEU A 103 -24.99 -8.64 -3.99
CA LEU A 103 -24.08 -9.30 -4.93
C LEU A 103 -24.86 -10.11 -5.97
N ASN A 104 -25.88 -10.85 -5.54
CA ASN A 104 -26.79 -11.55 -6.44
C ASN A 104 -27.46 -10.58 -7.43
N ALA A 105 -27.99 -9.46 -6.94
CA ALA A 105 -28.57 -8.41 -7.79
C ALA A 105 -27.56 -7.84 -8.79
N ARG A 106 -26.31 -7.60 -8.36
CA ARG A 106 -25.22 -7.13 -9.22
C ARG A 106 -24.87 -8.14 -10.31
N TYR A 107 -24.68 -9.41 -9.96
CA TYR A 107 -24.29 -10.45 -10.93
C TYR A 107 -25.41 -10.86 -11.88
N ARG A 108 -26.67 -10.57 -11.56
CA ARG A 108 -27.77 -10.62 -12.54
C ARG A 108 -27.61 -9.58 -13.65
N GLN A 109 -27.02 -8.42 -13.36
CA GLN A 109 -26.80 -7.35 -14.34
C GLN A 109 -25.46 -7.52 -15.06
N THR A 110 -24.41 -7.86 -14.33
CA THR A 110 -23.03 -8.00 -14.84
C THR A 110 -22.40 -9.30 -14.32
N PRO A 111 -22.65 -10.46 -14.98
CA PRO A 111 -22.11 -11.75 -14.53
C PRO A 111 -20.60 -11.86 -14.74
N LEU A 112 -19.94 -12.63 -13.87
CA LEU A 112 -18.51 -12.97 -14.00
C LEU A 112 -18.28 -14.06 -15.07
N THR A 113 -17.08 -14.09 -15.64
CA THR A 113 -16.66 -15.12 -16.60
C THR A 113 -16.13 -16.37 -15.89
N LEU A 114 -16.16 -17.52 -16.57
CA LEU A 114 -15.53 -18.74 -16.07
C LEU A 114 -14.00 -18.58 -16.04
N TRP A 115 -13.37 -19.18 -15.03
CA TRP A 115 -11.94 -19.09 -14.86
C TRP A 115 -11.19 -20.20 -15.61
N GLU A 116 -10.43 -19.80 -16.64
CA GLU A 116 -9.53 -20.69 -17.40
C GLU A 116 -8.23 -20.93 -16.61
N LYS A 117 -8.22 -21.95 -15.76
CA LYS A 117 -7.03 -22.30 -14.96
C LYS A 117 -5.97 -22.98 -15.83
N GLN A 118 -4.77 -22.41 -15.86
CA GLN A 118 -3.60 -23.06 -16.46
C GLN A 118 -2.77 -23.76 -15.37
N ALA A 119 -2.47 -25.04 -15.57
CA ALA A 119 -1.50 -25.73 -14.74
C ALA A 119 -0.12 -25.11 -14.96
N THR A 120 0.54 -24.70 -13.88
CA THR A 120 1.89 -24.11 -13.92
C THR A 120 2.91 -25.15 -13.51
N GLU A 121 3.98 -25.35 -14.28
CA GLU A 121 5.05 -26.28 -13.85
C GLU A 121 5.85 -25.67 -12.70
N PHE A 122 6.29 -26.50 -11.75
CA PHE A 122 7.21 -26.07 -10.69
C PHE A 122 8.57 -25.78 -11.32
N GLN A 123 9.17 -24.63 -10.97
CA GLN A 123 10.48 -24.21 -11.48
C GLN A 123 11.45 -24.01 -10.32
N SER A 124 12.62 -24.64 -10.41
CA SER A 124 13.76 -24.40 -9.51
C SER A 124 15.07 -24.39 -10.31
N GLY A 125 16.02 -23.57 -9.88
CA GLY A 125 17.40 -23.56 -10.39
C GLY A 125 18.39 -24.33 -9.53
N LYS A 126 17.94 -25.01 -8.47
CA LYS A 126 18.82 -25.62 -7.46
C LYS A 126 19.41 -26.97 -7.87
N TYR A 127 18.83 -27.65 -8.86
CA TYR A 127 19.38 -28.89 -9.40
C TYR A 127 19.98 -28.66 -10.79
N SER A 128 21.17 -29.20 -11.01
CA SER A 128 21.85 -29.18 -12.31
C SER A 128 22.34 -30.57 -12.67
N PHE A 129 22.38 -30.87 -13.97
CA PHE A 129 22.86 -32.15 -14.47
C PHE A 129 23.77 -31.96 -15.68
N THR A 130 24.95 -32.55 -15.60
CA THR A 130 25.96 -32.58 -16.67
C THR A 130 26.09 -34.00 -17.22
N PRO A 131 25.77 -34.24 -18.51
CA PRO A 131 25.97 -35.55 -19.14
C PRO A 131 27.46 -35.95 -19.17
N SER A 132 27.78 -37.25 -19.05
CA SER A 132 29.18 -37.72 -19.02
C SER A 132 29.86 -37.75 -20.39
N GLU A 133 29.15 -37.56 -21.49
CA GLU A 133 29.71 -37.60 -22.85
C GLU A 133 29.50 -36.26 -23.58
N ASN A 134 30.63 -35.62 -23.93
CA ASN A 134 30.76 -34.43 -24.79
C ASN A 134 30.12 -33.13 -24.27
N GLY A 135 30.84 -32.40 -23.40
CA GLY A 135 30.93 -30.93 -23.35
C GLY A 135 29.65 -30.08 -23.40
N SER A 136 28.48 -30.67 -23.20
CA SER A 136 27.19 -30.00 -23.35
C SER A 136 26.91 -29.13 -22.12
N PRO A 137 26.31 -27.94 -22.28
CA PRO A 137 26.00 -27.06 -21.15
C PRO A 137 25.09 -27.78 -20.15
N ALA A 138 25.34 -27.54 -18.86
CA ALA A 138 24.57 -28.13 -17.77
C ALA A 138 23.07 -27.86 -17.99
N GLN A 139 22.27 -28.93 -17.98
CA GLN A 139 20.82 -28.78 -18.06
C GLN A 139 20.27 -28.45 -16.67
N THR A 140 19.50 -27.37 -16.58
CA THR A 140 18.74 -27.03 -15.38
C THR A 140 17.65 -28.07 -15.15
N ILE A 141 17.56 -28.57 -13.91
CA ILE A 141 16.51 -29.48 -13.48
C ILE A 141 15.73 -28.81 -12.37
N HIS A 142 14.40 -28.95 -12.42
CA HIS A 142 13.52 -28.22 -11.51
C HIS A 142 13.15 -29.01 -10.25
N ASP A 143 13.34 -30.33 -10.22
CA ASP A 143 13.04 -31.15 -9.04
C ASP A 143 13.94 -32.38 -8.87
N VAL A 144 14.02 -32.88 -7.63
CA VAL A 144 14.88 -34.01 -7.24
C VAL A 144 14.49 -35.31 -7.96
N PHE A 145 13.19 -35.53 -8.21
CA PHE A 145 12.71 -36.75 -8.86
C PHE A 145 13.09 -36.76 -10.34
N ALA A 146 13.03 -35.62 -11.02
CA ALA A 146 13.55 -35.45 -12.38
C ALA A 146 15.07 -35.66 -12.46
N LEU A 147 15.83 -35.18 -11.47
CA LEU A 147 17.27 -35.41 -11.38
C LEU A 147 17.60 -36.91 -11.26
N ILE A 148 16.92 -37.61 -10.36
CA ILE A 148 17.10 -39.05 -10.13
C ILE A 148 16.74 -39.86 -11.39
N ARG A 149 15.64 -39.51 -12.08
CA ARG A 149 15.26 -40.14 -13.35
C ARG A 149 16.35 -39.98 -14.42
N LYS A 150 16.83 -38.75 -14.65
CA LYS A 150 17.91 -38.48 -15.61
C LYS A 150 19.23 -39.17 -15.27
N LYS A 151 19.63 -39.20 -13.99
CA LYS A 151 20.82 -39.94 -13.52
C LYS A 151 20.70 -41.45 -13.76
N THR A 152 19.49 -42.00 -13.61
CA THR A 152 19.22 -43.44 -13.84
C THR A 152 19.31 -43.81 -15.32
N GLU A 153 18.84 -42.94 -16.22
CA GLU A 153 18.86 -43.15 -17.67
C GLU A 153 20.28 -43.17 -18.27
N GLN A 154 21.26 -42.49 -17.66
CA GLN A 154 22.64 -42.38 -18.18
C GLN A 154 23.65 -43.37 -17.58
N GLY A 155 23.25 -44.30 -16.71
CA GLY A 155 24.14 -45.38 -16.25
C GLY A 155 25.37 -44.95 -15.43
N ASN A 156 25.37 -43.74 -14.84
CA ASN A 156 26.48 -43.22 -14.02
C ASN A 156 26.84 -44.18 -12.88
N GLN A 157 28.15 -44.39 -12.63
CA GLN A 157 28.61 -45.19 -11.50
C GLN A 157 28.42 -44.41 -10.18
N PRO A 158 27.72 -44.98 -9.19
CA PRO A 158 27.31 -44.23 -8.01
C PRO A 158 28.43 -44.17 -6.94
N VAL A 159 28.52 -43.06 -6.16
CA VAL A 159 29.68 -42.72 -5.30
C VAL A 159 29.59 -43.19 -3.82
N SER A 160 28.40 -43.32 -3.21
CA SER A 160 28.19 -43.66 -1.78
C SER A 160 27.84 -45.12 -1.41
N THR A 161 28.40 -45.68 -0.34
CA THR A 161 28.06 -47.03 0.17
C THR A 161 26.95 -46.97 1.23
N ILE A 162 25.92 -47.83 1.16
CA ILE A 162 24.86 -47.90 2.19
C ILE A 162 25.47 -48.48 3.48
N GLU A 163 25.53 -47.69 4.55
CA GLU A 163 26.02 -48.14 5.87
C GLU A 163 25.05 -49.15 6.49
N SER A 164 25.51 -50.39 6.71
CA SER A 164 24.71 -51.51 7.25
C SER A 164 24.63 -51.48 8.80
N ARG A 165 24.20 -50.36 9.38
CA ARG A 165 24.01 -50.17 10.84
C ARG A 165 22.51 -50.03 11.16
N PRO A 166 22.08 -50.20 12.43
CA PRO A 166 20.68 -49.98 12.82
C PRO A 166 20.24 -48.54 12.52
N LEU A 167 19.01 -48.36 12.03
CA LEU A 167 18.50 -47.05 11.64
C LEU A 167 18.28 -46.17 12.88
N THR A 168 19.04 -45.07 12.95
CA THR A 168 18.89 -44.03 13.98
C THR A 168 18.43 -42.73 13.33
N PRO A 169 17.82 -41.77 14.08
CA PRO A 169 17.37 -40.51 13.49
C PRO A 169 18.49 -39.73 12.79
N GLY A 170 19.69 -39.68 13.38
CA GLY A 170 20.85 -39.03 12.76
C GLY A 170 21.31 -39.69 11.45
N LEU A 171 21.32 -41.02 11.39
CA LEU A 171 21.65 -41.74 10.15
C LEU A 171 20.58 -41.55 9.07
N ALA A 172 19.30 -41.55 9.46
CA ALA A 172 18.18 -41.32 8.54
C ALA A 172 18.24 -39.91 7.93
N ILE A 173 18.53 -38.88 8.72
CA ILE A 173 18.68 -37.50 8.20
C ILE A 173 19.89 -37.39 7.26
N LYS A 174 21.03 -38.00 7.61
CA LYS A 174 22.20 -38.03 6.71
C LYS A 174 21.86 -38.68 5.37
N GLN A 175 21.21 -39.85 5.39
CA GLN A 175 20.79 -40.55 4.17
C GLN A 175 19.70 -39.77 3.39
N LEU A 176 18.82 -39.04 4.08
CA LEU A 176 17.85 -38.15 3.46
C LEU A 176 18.55 -36.99 2.73
N MET A 177 19.56 -36.35 3.34
CA MET A 177 20.33 -35.29 2.69
C MET A 177 21.09 -35.81 1.45
N GLU A 178 21.68 -37.00 1.52
CA GLU A 178 22.29 -37.70 0.38
C GLU A 178 21.25 -38.10 -0.70
N PHE A 179 20.00 -38.38 -0.32
CA PHE A 179 18.91 -38.58 -1.27
C PHE A 179 18.56 -37.28 -1.98
N LEU A 180 18.48 -36.17 -1.25
CA LEU A 180 18.17 -34.84 -1.79
C LEU A 180 19.28 -34.34 -2.74
N SER A 181 20.56 -34.61 -2.48
CA SER A 181 21.67 -34.33 -3.42
C SER A 181 21.61 -35.17 -4.70
N GLY A 182 20.75 -36.19 -4.72
CA GLY A 182 20.61 -37.11 -5.83
C GLY A 182 21.71 -38.17 -5.89
N ASP A 183 22.31 -38.55 -4.76
CA ASP A 183 23.32 -39.62 -4.69
C ASP A 183 22.71 -41.02 -4.76
N TYR A 184 21.41 -41.16 -4.43
CA TYR A 184 20.65 -42.40 -4.55
C TYR A 184 19.80 -42.44 -5.83
N PHE A 185 20.24 -43.23 -6.82
CA PHE A 185 19.50 -43.49 -8.07
C PHE A 185 19.65 -44.95 -8.53
N GLY A 186 18.82 -45.38 -9.49
CA GLY A 186 18.84 -46.75 -10.03
C GLY A 186 18.77 -47.86 -8.96
N SER A 187 19.68 -48.84 -9.05
CA SER A 187 19.70 -50.01 -8.15
C SER A 187 19.99 -49.67 -6.69
N ARG A 188 20.68 -48.54 -6.41
CA ARG A 188 20.94 -48.09 -5.02
C ARG A 188 19.70 -47.52 -4.36
N LEU A 189 18.87 -46.78 -5.10
CA LEU A 189 17.59 -46.29 -4.59
C LEU A 189 16.68 -47.47 -4.21
N THR A 190 16.63 -48.52 -5.02
CA THR A 190 15.89 -49.75 -4.69
C THR A 190 16.42 -50.43 -3.43
N LYS A 191 17.76 -50.51 -3.25
CA LYS A 191 18.37 -51.07 -2.04
C LYS A 191 18.05 -50.23 -0.79
N LEU A 192 18.10 -48.90 -0.90
CA LEU A 192 17.75 -47.98 0.18
C LEU A 192 16.28 -48.15 0.58
N SER A 193 15.37 -48.20 -0.40
CA SER A 193 13.94 -48.40 -0.18
C SER A 193 13.66 -49.73 0.53
N SER A 194 14.31 -50.82 0.10
CA SER A 194 14.20 -52.13 0.79
C SER A 194 14.76 -52.11 2.21
N TYR A 195 15.91 -51.45 2.42
CA TYR A 195 16.51 -51.30 3.75
C TYR A 195 15.58 -50.54 4.71
N LEU A 196 15.02 -49.40 4.28
CA LEU A 196 14.05 -48.64 5.09
C LEU A 196 12.81 -49.47 5.41
N ALA A 197 12.27 -50.21 4.44
CA ALA A 197 11.10 -51.08 4.66
C ALA A 197 11.36 -52.18 5.70
N ASP A 198 12.53 -52.82 5.64
CA ASP A 198 12.92 -53.87 6.58
C ASP A 198 13.13 -53.32 8.00
N GLU A 199 13.79 -52.17 8.15
CA GLU A 199 14.01 -51.52 9.44
C GLU A 199 12.69 -51.01 10.05
N ILE A 200 11.82 -50.37 9.27
CA ILE A 200 10.48 -49.94 9.73
C ILE A 200 9.67 -51.14 10.24
N LYS A 201 9.73 -52.28 9.53
CA LYS A 201 9.05 -53.51 9.94
C LYS A 201 9.61 -54.05 11.27
N LYS A 202 10.93 -54.06 11.47
CA LYS A 202 11.57 -54.45 12.74
C LYS A 202 11.13 -53.54 13.88
N ILE A 203 11.09 -52.23 13.66
CA ILE A 203 10.67 -51.23 14.66
C ILE A 203 9.20 -51.42 15.07
N LYS A 204 8.29 -51.59 14.10
CA LYS A 204 6.86 -51.84 14.36
C LYS A 204 6.60 -53.11 15.19
N GLN A 205 7.47 -54.12 15.09
CA GLN A 205 7.34 -55.38 15.85
C GLN A 205 7.71 -55.25 17.34
N HIS A 206 8.53 -54.28 17.73
CA HIS A 206 9.07 -54.16 19.09
C HIS A 206 8.22 -53.29 20.06
N LYS A 207 7.01 -52.84 19.64
CA LYS A 207 5.98 -52.13 20.44
C LYS A 207 6.38 -50.89 21.27
N LYS A 208 7.64 -50.46 21.32
CA LYS A 208 8.04 -49.12 21.79
C LYS A 208 7.86 -48.13 20.64
N LEU A 209 6.70 -47.47 20.58
CA LEU A 209 6.41 -46.44 19.58
C LEU A 209 6.64 -45.04 20.15
N GLY A 210 7.51 -44.27 19.50
CA GLY A 210 7.72 -42.83 19.70
C GLY A 210 7.65 -42.09 18.37
N ALA A 211 8.01 -40.80 18.34
CA ALA A 211 7.92 -39.93 17.17
C ALA A 211 8.79 -40.36 15.96
N GLU A 212 9.87 -41.12 16.18
CA GLU A 212 10.86 -41.48 15.14
C GLU A 212 10.28 -42.25 13.95
N LEU A 213 9.17 -42.97 14.15
CA LEU A 213 8.53 -43.72 13.08
C LEU A 213 8.02 -42.80 11.96
N GLU A 214 7.54 -41.60 12.29
CA GLU A 214 7.05 -40.64 11.29
C GLU A 214 8.18 -40.20 10.36
N LEU A 215 9.39 -39.95 10.88
CA LEU A 215 10.57 -39.63 10.09
C LEU A 215 10.89 -40.76 9.09
N TYR A 216 10.94 -42.00 9.57
CA TYR A 216 11.32 -43.14 8.74
C TYR A 216 10.27 -43.45 7.67
N GLU A 217 8.99 -43.38 8.02
CA GLU A 217 7.89 -43.56 7.06
C GLU A 217 7.87 -42.44 6.01
N GLY A 218 8.03 -41.18 6.43
CA GLY A 218 8.11 -40.05 5.51
C GLY A 218 9.27 -40.20 4.53
N PHE A 219 10.46 -40.58 5.01
CA PHE A 219 11.61 -40.84 4.14
C PHE A 219 11.36 -42.01 3.19
N PHE A 220 10.80 -43.12 3.69
CA PHE A 220 10.47 -44.27 2.86
C PHE A 220 9.48 -43.91 1.74
N GLU A 221 8.43 -43.15 2.04
CA GLU A 221 7.47 -42.69 1.03
C GLU A 221 8.13 -41.81 -0.06
N LEU A 222 9.07 -40.93 0.31
CA LEU A 222 9.85 -40.16 -0.68
C LEU A 222 10.62 -41.08 -1.63
N THR A 223 11.20 -42.17 -1.13
CA THR A 223 11.87 -43.18 -1.99
C THR A 223 10.87 -43.89 -2.91
N LEU A 224 9.64 -44.17 -2.44
CA LEU A 224 8.61 -44.79 -3.26
C LEU A 224 8.11 -43.88 -4.37
N ILE A 225 7.93 -42.58 -4.09
CA ILE A 225 7.58 -41.57 -5.10
C ILE A 225 8.69 -41.51 -6.16
N ALA A 226 9.96 -41.50 -5.75
CA ALA A 226 11.10 -41.53 -6.68
C ALA A 226 11.14 -42.81 -7.53
N CYS A 227 10.71 -43.95 -6.98
CA CYS A 227 10.58 -45.22 -7.70
C CYS A 227 9.29 -45.36 -8.54
N GLN A 228 8.44 -44.33 -8.63
CA GLN A 228 7.11 -44.39 -9.28
C GLN A 228 6.13 -45.42 -8.67
N LYS A 229 6.30 -45.77 -7.40
CA LYS A 229 5.43 -46.71 -6.67
C LYS A 229 4.32 -46.03 -5.86
N ALA A 230 4.42 -44.71 -5.66
CA ALA A 230 3.43 -43.89 -4.97
C ALA A 230 3.11 -42.63 -5.81
N PRO A 231 1.85 -42.12 -5.75
CA PRO A 231 1.46 -40.94 -6.51
C PRO A 231 2.08 -39.67 -5.94
N ILE A 232 2.38 -38.69 -6.79
CA ILE A 232 3.06 -37.45 -6.36
C ILE A 232 2.21 -36.59 -5.41
N SER A 233 0.90 -36.79 -5.38
CA SER A 233 -0.01 -36.12 -4.43
C SER A 233 0.26 -36.48 -2.97
N THR A 234 0.94 -37.61 -2.69
CA THR A 234 1.31 -37.95 -1.31
C THR A 234 2.51 -37.15 -0.80
N LEU A 235 3.20 -36.40 -1.68
CA LEU A 235 4.45 -35.71 -1.35
C LEU A 235 4.33 -34.79 -0.13
N ILE A 236 3.27 -33.97 -0.06
CA ILE A 236 3.08 -33.05 1.07
C ILE A 236 2.89 -33.80 2.40
N TYR A 237 2.23 -34.97 2.38
CA TYR A 237 2.01 -35.77 3.58
C TYR A 237 3.31 -36.43 4.05
N SER A 238 4.13 -36.93 3.11
CA SER A 238 5.44 -37.51 3.42
C SER A 238 6.38 -36.47 4.02
N VAL A 239 6.39 -35.25 3.47
CA VAL A 239 7.14 -34.12 4.03
C VAL A 239 6.59 -33.72 5.40
N ASN A 240 5.27 -33.66 5.57
CA ASN A 240 4.65 -33.32 6.85
C ASN A 240 5.05 -34.30 7.97
N LYS A 241 5.10 -35.61 7.70
CA LYS A 241 5.59 -36.63 8.66
C LYS A 241 7.01 -36.34 9.15
N ILE A 242 7.91 -35.95 8.25
CA ILE A 242 9.28 -35.57 8.59
C ILE A 242 9.29 -34.34 9.50
N THR A 243 8.47 -33.33 9.18
CA THR A 243 8.40 -32.11 9.99
C THR A 243 7.73 -32.34 11.35
N ASN A 244 6.73 -33.22 11.44
CA ASN A 244 6.04 -33.55 12.69
C ASN A 244 6.94 -34.29 13.68
N PHE A 245 7.83 -35.15 13.19
CA PHE A 245 8.90 -35.71 14.00
C PHE A 245 9.71 -34.60 14.69
N ALA A 246 10.19 -33.61 13.94
CA ALA A 246 10.94 -32.51 14.51
C ALA A 246 10.14 -31.68 15.55
N LYS A 247 8.83 -31.48 15.32
CA LYS A 247 7.95 -30.76 16.24
C LYS A 247 7.73 -31.48 17.59
N THR A 248 7.91 -32.80 17.65
CA THR A 248 7.56 -33.63 18.82
C THR A 248 8.75 -34.24 19.56
N THR A 249 9.97 -33.96 19.09
CA THR A 249 11.20 -34.59 19.56
C THR A 249 11.93 -33.75 20.62
N ASP A 250 12.61 -34.42 21.55
CA ASP A 250 13.42 -33.76 22.58
C ASP A 250 14.59 -32.94 21.99
N PRO A 251 15.00 -31.83 22.64
CA PRO A 251 16.03 -30.92 22.13
C PRO A 251 17.38 -31.57 21.78
N ALA A 252 17.75 -32.65 22.47
CA ALA A 252 19.02 -33.36 22.25
C ALA A 252 19.07 -34.14 20.93
N THR A 253 17.94 -34.68 20.48
CA THR A 253 17.83 -35.41 19.21
C THR A 253 17.58 -34.45 18.04
N LEU A 254 16.98 -33.30 18.33
CA LEU A 254 16.68 -32.25 17.37
C LEU A 254 17.94 -31.59 16.77
N SER A 255 19.07 -31.56 17.47
CA SER A 255 20.33 -31.01 16.92
C SER A 255 20.77 -31.68 15.62
N HIS A 256 20.36 -32.95 15.40
CA HIS A 256 20.65 -33.69 14.18
C HIS A 256 19.66 -33.41 13.04
N THR A 257 18.45 -32.93 13.34
CA THR A 257 17.40 -32.66 12.34
C THR A 257 17.39 -31.20 11.89
N LEU A 258 17.84 -30.25 12.73
CA LEU A 258 17.89 -28.83 12.40
C LEU A 258 18.61 -28.51 11.07
N PRO A 259 19.74 -29.16 10.72
CA PRO A 259 20.40 -28.95 9.43
C PRO A 259 19.51 -29.15 8.19
N LEU A 260 18.49 -29.99 8.31
CA LEU A 260 17.55 -30.24 7.23
C LEU A 260 16.73 -28.98 6.89
N PHE A 261 16.35 -28.17 7.87
CA PHE A 261 15.42 -27.04 7.64
C PHE A 261 16.07 -25.84 6.95
N TYR A 262 17.39 -25.64 7.11
CA TYR A 262 18.13 -24.59 6.41
C TYR A 262 18.89 -25.08 5.17
N ASP A 263 18.83 -26.39 4.88
CA ASP A 263 19.35 -26.97 3.64
C ASP A 263 18.57 -26.49 2.40
N PRO A 264 19.24 -25.97 1.35
CA PRO A 264 18.56 -25.48 0.14
C PRO A 264 17.77 -26.54 -0.63
N LEU A 265 18.19 -27.81 -0.59
CA LEU A 265 17.55 -28.89 -1.34
C LEU A 265 16.27 -29.34 -0.65
N PHE A 266 16.26 -29.44 0.68
CA PHE A 266 15.04 -29.69 1.44
C PHE A 266 14.03 -28.56 1.28
N ARG A 267 14.45 -27.29 1.36
CA ARG A 267 13.59 -26.13 1.07
C ARG A 267 12.97 -26.19 -0.33
N THR A 268 13.75 -26.64 -1.32
CA THR A 268 13.26 -26.83 -2.70
C THR A 268 12.23 -27.96 -2.78
N LEU A 269 12.47 -29.11 -2.12
CA LEU A 269 11.51 -30.21 -2.04
C LEU A 269 10.21 -29.75 -1.37
N TYR A 270 10.32 -28.98 -0.29
CA TYR A 270 9.18 -28.42 0.43
C TYR A 270 8.39 -27.44 -0.45
N ALA A 271 9.06 -26.53 -1.15
CA ALA A 271 8.41 -25.62 -2.10
C ALA A 271 7.71 -26.37 -3.25
N GLN A 272 8.29 -27.47 -3.73
CA GLN A 272 7.65 -28.35 -4.71
C GLN A 272 6.39 -29.00 -4.13
N ALA A 273 6.45 -29.50 -2.90
CA ALA A 273 5.32 -30.11 -2.22
C ALA A 273 4.15 -29.12 -2.07
N LEU A 274 4.43 -27.88 -1.65
CA LEU A 274 3.44 -26.81 -1.57
C LEU A 274 2.84 -26.45 -2.93
N HIS A 275 3.68 -26.30 -3.97
CA HIS A 275 3.22 -25.98 -5.32
C HIS A 275 2.24 -27.03 -5.85
N LEU A 276 2.55 -28.31 -5.67
CA LEU A 276 1.67 -29.41 -6.08
C LEU A 276 0.39 -29.46 -5.24
N TYR A 277 0.49 -29.25 -3.93
CA TYR A 277 -0.67 -29.19 -3.03
C TYR A 277 -1.68 -28.12 -3.43
N TRP A 278 -1.22 -26.97 -3.95
CA TRP A 278 -2.10 -25.91 -4.45
C TRP A 278 -2.79 -26.25 -5.78
N GLN A 279 -2.21 -27.15 -6.58
CA GLN A 279 -2.73 -27.50 -7.91
C GLN A 279 -3.69 -28.70 -7.91
N GLU A 280 -3.69 -29.48 -6.84
CA GLU A 280 -4.52 -30.67 -6.74
C GLU A 280 -6.02 -30.31 -6.76
N GLN A 281 -6.80 -30.96 -7.64
CA GLN A 281 -8.25 -30.73 -7.71
C GLN A 281 -8.93 -31.27 -6.44
N HIS A 282 -9.74 -30.42 -5.83
CA HIS A 282 -10.18 -30.54 -4.44
C HIS A 282 -11.28 -31.59 -4.21
N ASN A 283 -11.21 -32.33 -3.09
CA ASN A 283 -12.38 -32.97 -2.46
C ASN A 283 -12.83 -32.14 -1.24
N LEU A 284 -13.92 -31.37 -1.35
CA LEU A 284 -14.36 -30.36 -0.35
C LEU A 284 -14.95 -30.95 0.95
N ASP A 285 -14.82 -32.27 1.15
CA ASP A 285 -15.20 -33.00 2.36
C ASP A 285 -14.28 -32.71 3.57
N GLU A 286 -13.40 -31.70 3.49
CA GLU A 286 -12.45 -31.30 4.53
C GLU A 286 -13.10 -30.72 5.80
N LEU A 287 -14.39 -30.40 5.77
CA LEU A 287 -15.15 -30.00 6.97
C LEU A 287 -14.99 -30.98 8.13
N LYS A 288 -14.84 -32.29 7.85
CA LYS A 288 -14.59 -33.31 8.87
C LYS A 288 -13.26 -33.12 9.60
N SER A 289 -12.25 -32.56 8.92
CA SER A 289 -10.92 -32.29 9.51
C SER A 289 -10.96 -31.11 10.49
N TYR A 290 -12.01 -30.29 10.43
CA TYR A 290 -12.25 -29.19 11.35
C TYR A 290 -13.12 -29.60 12.55
N ASP A 291 -13.72 -30.80 12.55
CA ASP A 291 -14.58 -31.28 13.64
C ASP A 291 -13.75 -31.63 14.87
N GLY A 292 -13.83 -30.77 15.88
CA GLY A 292 -13.17 -30.96 17.17
C GLY A 292 -14.09 -31.46 18.28
N MET A 293 -15.30 -31.93 17.97
CA MET A 293 -16.34 -32.18 18.97
C MET A 293 -15.89 -33.19 20.04
N GLN A 294 -15.32 -34.32 19.63
CA GLN A 294 -14.88 -35.35 20.57
C GLN A 294 -13.69 -34.87 21.41
N ASP A 295 -12.71 -34.22 20.79
CA ASP A 295 -11.54 -33.63 21.48
C ASP A 295 -11.93 -32.53 22.48
N ALA A 296 -12.95 -31.75 22.16
CA ALA A 296 -13.51 -30.73 23.04
C ALA A 296 -14.27 -31.36 24.21
N LYS A 297 -15.04 -32.43 23.96
CA LYS A 297 -15.69 -33.23 25.00
C LYS A 297 -14.67 -33.83 25.96
N ASP A 298 -13.61 -34.45 25.44
CA ASP A 298 -12.57 -35.06 26.26
C ASP A 298 -11.79 -34.02 27.07
N LEU A 299 -11.56 -32.83 26.50
CA LEU A 299 -10.96 -31.72 27.24
C LEU A 299 -11.89 -31.21 28.35
N LEU A 300 -13.20 -31.07 28.09
CA LEU A 300 -14.18 -30.69 29.11
C LEU A 300 -14.21 -31.68 30.28
N MET A 301 -14.20 -32.98 29.99
CA MET A 301 -14.15 -34.02 31.01
C MET A 301 -12.87 -33.91 31.85
N THR A 302 -11.72 -33.72 31.20
CA THR A 302 -10.43 -33.51 31.89
C THR A 302 -10.45 -32.27 32.78
N LEU A 303 -11.02 -31.15 32.30
CA LEU A 303 -11.13 -29.91 33.06
C LEU A 303 -12.13 -30.04 34.22
N LYS A 304 -13.21 -30.80 34.04
CA LYS A 304 -14.22 -31.13 35.06
C LYS A 304 -13.59 -31.97 36.19
N GLU A 305 -12.73 -32.93 35.84
CA GLU A 305 -11.95 -33.70 36.83
C GLU A 305 -10.98 -32.81 37.60
N ARG A 306 -10.25 -31.90 36.93
CA ARG A 306 -9.35 -30.93 37.59
C ARG A 306 -10.07 -29.99 38.55
N LEU A 307 -11.26 -29.50 38.17
CA LEU A 307 -12.12 -28.70 39.06
C LEU A 307 -12.50 -29.46 40.34
N SER A 308 -12.73 -30.77 40.22
CA SER A 308 -13.08 -31.61 41.37
C SER A 308 -11.91 -31.81 42.34
N MET A 309 -10.67 -31.53 41.95
CA MET A 309 -9.45 -31.80 42.74
C MET A 309 -8.79 -30.55 43.35
N ASN A 310 -8.73 -29.41 42.63
CA ASN A 310 -7.82 -28.29 43.00
C ASN A 310 -8.50 -26.95 43.37
N GLY A 311 -9.80 -26.92 43.66
CA GLY A 311 -10.51 -25.68 44.03
C GLY A 311 -10.79 -24.75 42.83
N THR A 312 -11.59 -23.70 43.05
CA THR A 312 -12.02 -22.75 42.00
C THR A 312 -10.94 -21.72 41.68
N ASN A 313 -10.51 -21.67 40.42
CA ASN A 313 -9.71 -20.58 39.87
C ASN A 313 -10.53 -19.89 38.75
N LYS A 314 -10.50 -18.56 38.74
CA LYS A 314 -11.16 -17.72 37.72
C LYS A 314 -10.71 -18.07 36.29
N ASN A 315 -9.44 -18.41 36.10
CA ASN A 315 -8.88 -18.78 34.78
C ASN A 315 -9.42 -20.14 34.30
N LEU A 316 -9.50 -21.13 35.20
CA LEU A 316 -10.05 -22.45 34.90
C LEU A 316 -11.55 -22.37 34.53
N THR A 317 -12.27 -21.49 35.23
CA THR A 317 -13.69 -21.23 34.98
C THR A 317 -13.93 -20.63 33.60
N GLN A 318 -13.10 -19.65 33.19
CA GLN A 318 -13.16 -19.05 31.86
C GLN A 318 -12.82 -20.06 30.76
N LEU A 319 -11.80 -20.90 30.98
CA LEU A 319 -11.41 -21.94 30.04
C LEU A 319 -12.54 -22.95 29.82
N ILE A 320 -13.20 -23.43 30.89
CA ILE A 320 -14.31 -24.39 30.78
C ILE A 320 -15.47 -23.82 29.99
N ARG A 321 -15.86 -22.57 30.26
CA ARG A 321 -16.91 -21.89 29.48
C ARG A 321 -16.54 -21.79 28.01
N HIS A 322 -15.29 -21.42 27.73
CA HIS A 322 -14.80 -21.31 26.35
C HIS A 322 -14.81 -22.65 25.63
N VAL A 323 -14.27 -23.72 26.23
CA VAL A 323 -14.26 -25.07 25.64
C VAL A 323 -15.70 -25.57 25.44
N LYS A 324 -16.63 -25.28 26.37
CA LYS A 324 -18.04 -25.65 26.20
C LYS A 324 -18.69 -24.94 25.03
N SER A 325 -18.41 -23.65 24.84
CA SER A 325 -18.91 -22.91 23.69
C SER A 325 -18.37 -23.46 22.37
N LEU A 326 -17.08 -23.80 22.30
CA LEU A 326 -16.52 -24.48 21.13
C LEU A 326 -17.19 -25.84 20.90
N TYR A 327 -17.33 -26.68 21.94
CA TYR A 327 -18.03 -27.95 21.84
C TYR A 327 -19.46 -27.79 21.30
N GLN A 328 -20.20 -26.77 21.77
CA GLN A 328 -21.55 -26.50 21.29
C GLN A 328 -21.56 -26.04 19.83
N TYR A 329 -20.63 -25.18 19.42
CA TYR A 329 -20.45 -24.80 18.01
C TYR A 329 -20.19 -26.04 17.14
N GLU A 330 -19.22 -26.87 17.51
CA GLU A 330 -18.85 -28.09 16.77
C GLU A 330 -20.06 -29.06 16.71
N LYS A 331 -20.79 -29.24 17.82
CA LYS A 331 -22.03 -30.05 17.88
C LYS A 331 -23.11 -29.51 16.93
N THR A 332 -23.28 -28.19 16.84
CA THR A 332 -24.25 -27.58 15.89
C THR A 332 -23.83 -27.76 14.44
N SER A 333 -22.54 -27.57 14.14
CA SER A 333 -21.95 -27.77 12.81
C SER A 333 -22.11 -29.24 12.34
N GLN A 334 -21.91 -30.20 13.24
CA GLN A 334 -22.09 -31.62 12.94
C GLN A 334 -23.57 -32.00 12.70
N ARG A 335 -24.51 -31.44 13.47
CA ARG A 335 -25.96 -31.63 13.23
C ARG A 335 -26.36 -31.15 11.84
N MET A 336 -25.89 -29.97 11.42
CA MET A 336 -26.14 -29.43 10.08
C MET A 336 -25.52 -30.29 8.99
N SER A 337 -24.35 -30.90 9.24
CA SER A 337 -23.68 -31.82 8.31
C SER A 337 -24.43 -33.14 8.10
N GLN A 338 -25.29 -33.54 9.06
CA GLN A 338 -26.16 -34.72 8.97
C GLN A 338 -27.47 -34.44 8.20
N CYS A 339 -27.83 -33.16 7.98
CA CYS A 339 -28.96 -32.79 7.13
C CYS A 339 -28.68 -33.06 5.64
N LYS A 340 -29.74 -33.06 4.82
CA LYS A 340 -29.59 -33.19 3.36
C LYS A 340 -28.72 -32.05 2.84
N GLN A 341 -27.57 -32.39 2.28
CA GLN A 341 -26.58 -31.40 1.82
C GLN A 341 -27.08 -30.68 0.57
N THR A 342 -27.74 -29.52 0.77
CA THR A 342 -28.14 -28.58 -0.28
C THR A 342 -27.36 -27.29 -0.15
N ALA A 343 -27.29 -26.48 -1.22
CA ALA A 343 -26.63 -25.18 -1.20
C ALA A 343 -27.18 -24.24 -0.10
N GLU A 344 -28.50 -24.23 0.07
CA GLU A 344 -29.18 -23.41 1.08
C GLU A 344 -28.78 -23.79 2.51
N VAL A 345 -28.66 -25.09 2.81
CA VAL A 345 -28.25 -25.56 4.15
C VAL A 345 -26.83 -25.10 4.49
N TYR A 346 -25.89 -25.22 3.55
CA TYR A 346 -24.52 -24.74 3.76
C TYR A 346 -24.44 -23.22 3.91
N ARG A 347 -25.25 -22.48 3.14
CA ARG A 347 -25.32 -21.01 3.23
C ARG A 347 -25.89 -20.56 4.57
N GLU A 348 -26.96 -21.20 5.03
CA GLU A 348 -27.54 -20.93 6.35
C GLU A 348 -26.58 -21.28 7.49
N ASP A 349 -25.88 -22.40 7.39
CA ASP A 349 -24.84 -22.78 8.35
C ASP A 349 -23.68 -21.77 8.38
N ALA A 350 -23.25 -21.24 7.23
CA ALA A 350 -22.25 -20.18 7.16
C ALA A 350 -22.71 -18.89 7.86
N PHE A 351 -23.97 -18.48 7.64
CA PHE A 351 -24.54 -17.31 8.32
C PHE A 351 -24.70 -17.54 9.84
N GLN A 352 -25.15 -18.71 10.27
CA GLN A 352 -25.21 -19.03 11.69
C GLN A 352 -23.82 -19.03 12.32
N SER A 353 -22.82 -19.56 11.62
CA SER A 353 -21.41 -19.55 12.04
C SER A 353 -20.88 -18.12 12.19
N LEU A 354 -21.30 -17.17 11.34
CA LEU A 354 -20.96 -15.75 11.50
C LEU A 354 -21.51 -15.15 12.80
N ASP A 355 -22.68 -15.57 13.27
CA ASP A 355 -23.27 -15.05 14.51
C ASP A 355 -22.47 -15.43 15.77
N TRP A 356 -21.61 -16.46 15.68
CA TRP A 356 -20.67 -16.84 16.74
C TRP A 356 -19.44 -15.92 16.83
N VAL A 357 -19.12 -15.14 15.79
CA VAL A 357 -17.92 -14.29 15.75
C VAL A 357 -17.89 -13.30 16.91
N SER A 358 -19.02 -12.66 17.21
CA SER A 358 -19.11 -11.67 18.29
C SER A 358 -18.77 -12.25 19.67
N PHE A 359 -19.04 -13.55 19.86
CA PHE A 359 -18.69 -14.27 21.08
C PHE A 359 -17.20 -14.63 21.11
N LEU A 360 -16.68 -15.18 20.00
CA LEU A 360 -15.28 -15.61 19.88
C LEU A 360 -14.30 -14.43 19.94
N MET A 361 -14.66 -13.27 19.40
CA MET A 361 -13.76 -12.09 19.33
C MET A 361 -13.21 -11.65 20.68
N ASN A 362 -13.95 -11.86 21.78
CA ASN A 362 -13.55 -11.44 23.12
C ASN A 362 -13.03 -12.59 24.00
N GLN A 363 -13.12 -13.84 23.54
CA GLN A 363 -12.85 -15.02 24.38
C GLN A 363 -11.84 -16.00 23.77
N SER A 364 -11.46 -15.82 22.50
CA SER A 364 -10.64 -16.78 21.75
C SER A 364 -9.36 -16.15 21.20
N SER A 365 -8.35 -17.00 20.96
CA SER A 365 -7.09 -16.58 20.33
C SER A 365 -7.29 -16.19 18.86
N ARG A 366 -6.35 -15.42 18.30
CA ARG A 366 -6.33 -15.03 16.88
C ARG A 366 -6.37 -16.26 15.97
N ALA A 367 -5.65 -17.32 16.30
CA ALA A 367 -5.67 -18.59 15.58
C ALA A 367 -7.07 -19.25 15.51
N VAL A 368 -7.82 -19.29 16.61
CA VAL A 368 -9.19 -19.84 16.62
C VAL A 368 -10.12 -19.00 15.77
N LEU A 369 -10.03 -17.66 15.87
CA LEU A 369 -10.83 -16.75 15.05
C LEU A 369 -10.52 -16.90 13.56
N MET A 370 -9.24 -16.96 13.19
CA MET A 370 -8.79 -17.22 11.83
C MET A 370 -9.38 -18.54 11.31
N ASN A 371 -9.25 -19.62 12.08
CA ASN A 371 -9.73 -20.94 11.69
C ASN A 371 -11.25 -20.97 11.52
N HIS A 372 -11.98 -20.25 12.37
CA HIS A 372 -13.43 -20.07 12.26
C HIS A 372 -13.83 -19.38 10.95
N PHE A 373 -13.12 -18.32 10.55
CA PHE A 373 -13.37 -17.67 9.26
C PHE A 373 -13.03 -18.56 8.05
N LEU A 374 -11.99 -19.39 8.14
CA LEU A 374 -11.71 -20.40 7.11
C LEU A 374 -12.88 -21.38 6.96
N GLN A 375 -13.43 -21.88 8.08
CA GLN A 375 -14.60 -22.77 8.08
C GLN A 375 -15.83 -22.10 7.46
N ILE A 376 -16.11 -20.84 7.79
CA ILE A 376 -17.23 -20.08 7.19
C ILE A 376 -17.03 -19.95 5.68
N GLY A 377 -15.83 -19.60 5.22
CA GLY A 377 -15.51 -19.50 3.79
C GLY A 377 -15.73 -20.82 3.07
N LEU A 378 -15.29 -21.94 3.66
CA LEU A 378 -15.47 -23.27 3.11
C LEU A 378 -16.95 -23.68 3.02
N LYS A 379 -17.79 -23.27 3.98
CA LYS A 379 -19.25 -23.46 3.95
C LYS A 379 -19.88 -22.70 2.78
N PHE A 380 -19.55 -21.42 2.58
CA PHE A 380 -20.02 -20.66 1.41
C PHE A 380 -19.54 -21.28 0.09
N GLN A 381 -18.31 -21.78 0.05
CA GLN A 381 -17.78 -22.43 -1.14
C GLN A 381 -18.48 -23.76 -1.45
N ASN A 382 -18.82 -24.55 -0.44
CA ASN A 382 -19.66 -25.74 -0.61
C ASN A 382 -21.07 -25.39 -1.06
N ALA A 383 -21.64 -24.28 -0.58
CA ALA A 383 -22.91 -23.75 -1.10
C ALA A 383 -22.78 -23.42 -2.60
N ALA A 384 -21.75 -22.69 -3.01
CA ALA A 384 -21.50 -22.35 -4.42
C ALA A 384 -21.36 -23.59 -5.32
N ARG A 385 -20.71 -24.66 -4.82
CA ARG A 385 -20.55 -25.90 -5.58
C ARG A 385 -21.87 -26.62 -5.85
N LEU A 386 -22.77 -26.63 -4.86
CA LEU A 386 -24.06 -27.34 -4.93
C LEU A 386 -25.19 -26.48 -5.50
N GLU A 387 -24.94 -25.18 -5.70
CA GLU A 387 -25.94 -24.22 -6.20
C GLU A 387 -26.04 -24.32 -7.72
N ASP A 388 -27.27 -24.38 -8.25
CA ASP A 388 -27.52 -24.48 -9.68
C ASP A 388 -27.57 -23.10 -10.35
N ASN A 389 -27.91 -22.05 -9.60
CA ASN A 389 -28.03 -20.69 -10.12
C ASN A 389 -26.66 -19.98 -10.21
N PRO A 390 -26.14 -19.65 -11.40
CA PRO A 390 -24.82 -19.02 -11.57
C PRO A 390 -24.63 -17.72 -10.78
N THR A 391 -25.67 -16.90 -10.63
CA THR A 391 -25.57 -15.61 -9.92
C THR A 391 -25.46 -15.79 -8.41
N LEU A 392 -26.08 -16.84 -7.87
CA LEU A 392 -25.93 -17.23 -6.48
C LEU A 392 -24.56 -17.89 -6.24
N GLN A 393 -24.09 -18.72 -7.18
CA GLN A 393 -22.72 -19.27 -7.13
C GLN A 393 -21.67 -18.15 -7.05
N MET A 394 -21.78 -17.13 -7.90
CA MET A 394 -20.87 -15.98 -7.88
C MET A 394 -20.96 -15.22 -6.56
N ALA A 395 -22.16 -14.98 -6.02
CA ALA A 395 -22.33 -14.30 -4.74
C ALA A 395 -21.74 -15.09 -3.56
N ASP A 396 -21.91 -16.42 -3.55
CA ASP A 396 -21.35 -17.31 -2.54
C ASP A 396 -19.81 -17.35 -2.61
N GLU A 397 -19.21 -17.44 -3.82
CA GLU A 397 -17.75 -17.39 -4.00
C GLU A 397 -17.14 -16.06 -3.52
N GLN A 398 -17.84 -14.94 -3.73
CA GLN A 398 -17.37 -13.62 -3.30
C GLN A 398 -17.43 -13.44 -1.78
N LEU A 399 -18.47 -13.98 -1.12
CA LEU A 399 -18.49 -14.04 0.34
C LEU A 399 -17.41 -14.98 0.88
N ALA A 400 -17.18 -16.13 0.23
CA ALA A 400 -16.08 -17.03 0.61
C ALA A 400 -14.72 -16.33 0.51
N LEU A 401 -14.45 -15.63 -0.59
CA LEU A 401 -13.23 -14.82 -0.76
C LEU A 401 -13.07 -13.81 0.37
N LYS A 402 -14.14 -13.09 0.73
CA LYS A 402 -14.12 -12.13 1.85
C LYS A 402 -13.78 -12.80 3.17
N MET A 403 -14.32 -13.98 3.46
CA MET A 403 -14.00 -14.74 4.69
C MET A 403 -12.54 -15.17 4.71
N TYR A 404 -12.02 -15.67 3.58
CA TYR A 404 -10.62 -16.07 3.45
C TYR A 404 -9.64 -14.92 3.62
N LEU A 405 -9.92 -13.76 2.99
CA LEU A 405 -9.10 -12.56 3.17
C LEU A 405 -9.15 -12.04 4.62
N THR A 406 -10.30 -12.15 5.28
CA THR A 406 -10.43 -11.82 6.71
C THR A 406 -9.59 -12.76 7.57
N ALA A 407 -9.61 -14.07 7.30
CA ALA A 407 -8.77 -15.05 7.99
C ALA A 407 -7.27 -14.75 7.84
N ILE A 408 -6.82 -14.42 6.63
CA ILE A 408 -5.43 -14.03 6.36
C ILE A 408 -5.06 -12.75 7.11
N GLY A 409 -5.93 -11.73 7.09
CA GLY A 409 -5.71 -10.48 7.83
C GLY A 409 -5.55 -10.71 9.33
N ILE A 410 -6.30 -11.64 9.93
CA ILE A 410 -6.13 -12.04 11.33
C ILE A 410 -4.80 -12.78 11.53
N ALA A 411 -4.45 -13.70 10.61
CA ALA A 411 -3.28 -14.56 10.71
C ALA A 411 -1.94 -13.81 10.60
N GLN A 412 -1.87 -12.73 9.83
CA GLN A 412 -0.66 -11.89 9.66
C GLN A 412 -0.14 -11.29 10.96
N HIS A 413 -1.02 -11.13 11.96
CA HIS A 413 -0.69 -10.62 13.28
C HIS A 413 -0.36 -11.73 14.30
N ASP A 414 -0.35 -13.01 13.90
CA ASP A 414 0.03 -14.14 14.74
C ASP A 414 1.43 -14.67 14.31
N THR A 415 1.82 -15.83 14.82
CA THR A 415 3.09 -16.50 14.53
C THR A 415 3.14 -17.03 13.08
N PRO A 416 4.34 -17.15 12.46
CA PRO A 416 4.48 -17.53 11.05
C PRO A 416 3.80 -18.86 10.66
N ASP A 417 3.71 -19.83 11.56
CA ASP A 417 3.00 -21.10 11.36
C ASP A 417 1.49 -20.90 11.15
N ILE A 418 0.87 -20.00 11.91
CA ILE A 418 -0.56 -19.66 11.78
C ILE A 418 -0.81 -18.91 10.46
N GLU A 419 0.06 -17.95 10.13
CA GLU A 419 -0.01 -17.23 8.87
C GLU A 419 0.14 -18.19 7.67
N MET A 420 1.13 -19.07 7.73
CA MET A 420 1.39 -20.07 6.70
C MET A 420 0.26 -21.08 6.57
N TYR A 421 -0.33 -21.53 7.68
CA TYR A 421 -1.52 -22.39 7.69
C TYR A 421 -2.67 -21.71 6.94
N ALA A 422 -3.02 -20.47 7.32
CA ALA A 422 -4.10 -19.73 6.70
C ALA A 422 -3.88 -19.54 5.19
N ILE A 423 -2.70 -19.06 4.78
CA ILE A 423 -2.45 -18.79 3.37
C ILE A 423 -2.41 -20.07 2.54
N THR A 424 -1.77 -21.14 3.05
CA THR A 424 -1.64 -22.41 2.32
C THR A 424 -3.01 -23.03 2.02
N HIS A 425 -3.91 -23.03 2.99
CA HIS A 425 -5.26 -23.55 2.82
C HIS A 425 -6.13 -22.62 1.98
N VAL A 426 -6.06 -21.29 2.17
CA VAL A 426 -6.78 -20.34 1.32
C VAL A 426 -6.37 -20.47 -0.14
N LEU A 427 -5.07 -20.54 -0.45
CA LEU A 427 -4.60 -20.73 -1.83
C LEU A 427 -5.18 -22.00 -2.46
N ARG A 428 -5.23 -23.09 -1.68
CA ARG A 428 -5.85 -24.34 -2.09
C ARG A 428 -7.37 -24.20 -2.29
N TYR A 429 -8.07 -23.47 -1.43
CA TYR A 429 -9.51 -23.24 -1.55
C TYR A 429 -9.85 -22.35 -2.74
N LEU A 430 -9.12 -21.25 -2.94
CA LEU A 430 -9.27 -20.37 -4.10
C LEU A 430 -9.03 -21.13 -5.40
N ALA A 431 -8.09 -22.08 -5.43
CA ALA A 431 -7.85 -22.92 -6.60
C ALA A 431 -9.08 -23.74 -7.06
N SER A 432 -10.15 -23.86 -6.25
CA SER A 432 -11.41 -24.50 -6.64
C SER A 432 -12.54 -23.55 -7.06
N PHE A 433 -12.31 -22.23 -7.09
CA PHE A 433 -13.29 -21.24 -7.57
C PHE A 433 -13.60 -21.44 -9.06
N LYS A 434 -14.84 -21.22 -9.46
CA LYS A 434 -15.33 -21.42 -10.83
C LYS A 434 -15.29 -20.13 -11.65
N TYR A 435 -15.54 -18.98 -11.01
CA TYR A 435 -15.61 -17.69 -11.67
C TYR A 435 -14.34 -16.87 -11.46
N GLN A 436 -13.96 -16.12 -12.49
CA GLN A 436 -12.84 -15.19 -12.43
C GLN A 436 -13.33 -13.81 -12.00
N ASP A 437 -12.61 -13.23 -11.06
CA ASP A 437 -12.72 -11.82 -10.68
C ASP A 437 -11.39 -11.12 -10.96
N ASP A 438 -11.42 -9.85 -11.34
CA ASP A 438 -10.23 -9.08 -11.69
C ASP A 438 -9.21 -9.05 -10.53
N THR A 439 -9.69 -9.12 -9.29
CA THR A 439 -8.84 -9.15 -8.09
C THR A 439 -8.24 -10.54 -7.81
N LEU A 440 -8.85 -11.64 -8.26
CA LEU A 440 -8.47 -12.97 -7.78
C LEU A 440 -7.05 -13.39 -8.18
N ASN A 441 -6.63 -13.09 -9.41
CA ASN A 441 -5.30 -13.46 -9.91
C ASN A 441 -4.18 -12.76 -9.14
N GLU A 442 -4.37 -11.48 -8.83
CA GLU A 442 -3.37 -10.74 -8.09
C GLU A 442 -3.35 -11.20 -6.61
N VAL A 443 -4.51 -11.49 -5.98
CA VAL A 443 -4.58 -12.05 -4.61
C VAL A 443 -3.73 -13.32 -4.53
N ILE A 444 -3.96 -14.26 -5.45
CA ILE A 444 -3.26 -15.54 -5.48
C ILE A 444 -1.75 -15.32 -5.65
N LEU A 445 -1.33 -14.39 -6.51
CA LEU A 445 0.08 -14.08 -6.68
C LEU A 445 0.71 -13.52 -5.40
N SER A 446 0.02 -12.60 -4.71
CA SER A 446 0.46 -12.05 -3.42
C SER A 446 0.68 -13.13 -2.37
N LEU A 447 -0.33 -13.98 -2.22
CA LEU A 447 -0.36 -15.05 -1.22
C LEU A 447 0.70 -16.10 -1.50
N LYS A 448 0.93 -16.44 -2.79
CA LYS A 448 2.05 -17.31 -3.18
C LYS A 448 3.39 -16.71 -2.79
N LYS A 449 3.64 -15.44 -3.12
CA LYS A 449 4.89 -14.73 -2.75
C LYS A 449 5.11 -14.74 -1.24
N ARG A 450 4.09 -14.38 -0.45
CA ARG A 450 4.17 -14.38 1.02
C ARG A 450 4.41 -15.77 1.58
N THR A 451 3.74 -16.80 1.06
CA THR A 451 3.94 -18.18 1.52
C THR A 451 5.35 -18.67 1.20
N HIS A 452 5.90 -18.33 0.03
CA HIS A 452 7.28 -18.67 -0.31
C HIS A 452 8.29 -18.01 0.63
N LEU A 453 8.08 -16.75 1.01
CA LEU A 453 8.92 -16.06 1.99
C LEU A 453 8.91 -16.76 3.36
N LEU A 454 7.72 -17.16 3.84
CA LEU A 454 7.58 -17.88 5.12
C LEU A 454 8.18 -19.30 5.02
N ALA A 455 7.90 -20.02 3.94
CA ALA A 455 8.40 -21.36 3.67
C ALA A 455 9.91 -21.44 3.56
N ASP A 456 10.55 -20.37 3.08
CA ASP A 456 12.01 -20.33 2.93
C ASP A 456 12.73 -20.32 4.28
N MET A 457 12.14 -19.70 5.30
CA MET A 457 12.67 -19.70 6.67
C MET A 457 12.16 -20.88 7.51
N PHE A 458 10.89 -21.24 7.33
CA PHE A 458 10.19 -22.24 8.12
C PHE A 458 9.52 -23.28 7.19
N PRO A 459 10.27 -24.25 6.63
CA PRO A 459 9.74 -25.23 5.70
C PRO A 459 8.98 -26.35 6.43
N PHE A 460 7.91 -25.99 7.12
CA PHE A 460 6.96 -26.91 7.75
C PHE A 460 5.55 -26.31 7.75
N PHE A 461 4.55 -27.18 7.62
CA PHE A 461 3.14 -26.81 7.46
C PHE A 461 2.27 -27.67 8.39
N GLU A 462 1.02 -27.27 8.55
CA GLU A 462 0.01 -27.99 9.34
C GLU A 462 -1.20 -28.32 8.45
N LEU A 463 -1.61 -29.58 8.44
CA LEU A 463 -2.86 -30.02 7.81
C LEU A 463 -4.08 -29.37 8.50
N PRO A 464 -5.27 -29.35 7.87
CA PRO A 464 -6.46 -28.75 8.48
C PRO A 464 -6.73 -29.30 9.88
N GLN A 465 -7.01 -28.39 10.83
CA GLN A 465 -7.15 -28.69 12.26
C GLN A 465 -8.44 -28.10 12.83
N SER A 466 -8.97 -28.76 13.86
CA SER A 466 -10.13 -28.27 14.60
C SER A 466 -9.78 -27.12 15.56
N ASN A 467 -10.79 -26.33 15.94
CA ASN A 467 -10.59 -25.17 16.82
C ASN A 467 -10.00 -25.53 18.18
N ILE A 468 -10.31 -26.73 18.69
CA ILE A 468 -9.79 -27.23 19.96
C ILE A 468 -8.28 -27.49 19.93
N VAL A 469 -7.72 -27.86 18.77
CA VAL A 469 -6.27 -28.04 18.60
C VAL A 469 -5.56 -26.68 18.74
N PHE A 470 -6.11 -25.63 18.11
CA PHE A 470 -5.59 -24.26 18.27
C PHE A 470 -5.75 -23.69 19.69
N LEU A 471 -6.70 -24.20 20.49
CA LEU A 471 -6.93 -23.76 21.86
C LEU A 471 -5.96 -24.36 22.88
N ARG A 472 -5.42 -25.57 22.66
CA ARG A 472 -4.61 -26.31 23.66
C ARG A 472 -3.21 -25.73 23.95
N GLU A 473 -2.82 -24.64 23.29
CA GLU A 473 -1.64 -23.77 23.55
C GLU A 473 -0.23 -24.38 23.60
N GLU A 474 -0.02 -25.69 23.56
CA GLU A 474 1.30 -26.27 23.23
C GLU A 474 1.49 -26.32 21.70
N ARG A 475 1.72 -25.15 21.08
CA ARG A 475 2.03 -25.04 19.64
C ARG A 475 3.40 -25.67 19.37
N LYS A 476 3.39 -26.96 19.04
CA LYS A 476 4.60 -27.74 18.69
C LYS A 476 5.40 -27.08 17.55
N GLY A 477 4.71 -26.44 16.59
CA GLY A 477 5.33 -25.65 15.52
C GLY A 477 6.10 -24.42 16.02
N LEU A 478 5.58 -23.71 17.03
CA LEU A 478 6.26 -22.56 17.64
C LEU A 478 7.56 -22.94 18.32
N HIS A 479 7.59 -24.08 19.02
CA HIS A 479 8.82 -24.57 19.65
C HIS A 479 9.92 -24.81 18.61
N LEU A 480 9.58 -25.48 17.50
CA LEU A 480 10.50 -25.73 16.40
C LEU A 480 10.97 -24.43 15.72
N MET A 481 10.06 -23.47 15.45
CA MET A 481 10.42 -22.15 14.90
C MET A 481 11.45 -21.44 15.76
N ARG A 482 11.22 -21.38 17.08
CA ARG A 482 12.15 -20.78 18.05
C ARG A 482 13.53 -21.44 17.97
N GLN A 483 13.57 -22.77 17.94
CA GLN A 483 14.83 -23.51 17.89
C GLN A 483 15.60 -23.33 16.59
N VAL A 484 14.91 -23.34 15.44
CA VAL A 484 15.51 -23.04 14.13
C VAL A 484 16.11 -21.64 14.14
N LEU A 485 15.34 -20.64 14.56
CA LEU A 485 15.77 -19.24 14.56
C LEU A 485 16.91 -18.98 15.54
N HIS A 486 16.86 -19.54 16.76
CA HIS A 486 17.97 -19.50 17.73
C HIS A 486 19.24 -20.12 17.16
N THR A 487 19.12 -21.22 16.42
CA THR A 487 20.27 -21.89 15.81
C THR A 487 20.87 -21.02 14.71
N LEU A 488 20.05 -20.47 13.81
CA LEU A 488 20.52 -19.57 12.76
C LEU A 488 21.22 -18.33 13.33
N ILE A 489 20.67 -17.72 14.39
CA ILE A 489 21.30 -16.58 15.07
C ILE A 489 22.64 -16.96 15.71
N LYS A 490 22.74 -18.13 16.36
CA LYS A 490 24.01 -18.62 16.92
C LYS A 490 25.08 -18.80 15.84
N ILE A 491 24.70 -19.36 14.69
CA ILE A 491 25.63 -19.56 13.57
C ILE A 491 26.02 -18.19 12.96
N TYR A 492 25.08 -17.25 12.81
CA TYR A 492 25.37 -15.87 12.38
C TYR A 492 26.38 -15.19 13.30
N GLN A 493 26.15 -15.22 14.61
CA GLN A 493 27.05 -14.62 15.61
C GLN A 493 28.44 -15.27 15.59
N HIS A 494 28.50 -16.60 15.45
CA HIS A 494 29.77 -17.32 15.30
C HIS A 494 30.54 -16.86 14.04
N ASN A 495 29.84 -16.75 12.90
CA ASN A 495 30.43 -16.30 11.64
C ASN A 495 30.85 -14.81 11.67
N LYS A 496 30.17 -13.95 12.44
CA LYS A 496 30.53 -12.52 12.59
C LYS A 496 31.79 -12.31 13.44
N ASN A 497 32.01 -13.12 14.48
CA ASN A 497 33.09 -12.94 15.47
C ASN A 497 34.47 -13.50 15.06
N LEU A 498 34.59 -14.13 13.88
CA LEU A 498 35.79 -14.73 13.26
C LEU A 498 37.04 -14.96 14.14
N SER A 499 37.10 -16.15 14.76
CA SER A 499 38.35 -16.81 15.20
C SER A 499 38.49 -18.26 14.69
N GLU A 500 37.47 -18.82 14.00
CA GLU A 500 37.40 -20.20 13.47
C GLU A 500 36.84 -20.24 12.03
N THR A 501 36.78 -21.42 11.41
CA THR A 501 36.23 -21.63 10.06
C THR A 501 34.71 -21.35 10.02
N PRO A 502 34.21 -20.50 9.10
CA PRO A 502 32.80 -20.16 9.04
C PRO A 502 31.93 -21.39 8.79
N GLN A 503 30.85 -21.50 9.56
CA GLN A 503 29.83 -22.52 9.37
C GLN A 503 28.93 -22.15 8.19
N ALA A 504 28.56 -23.13 7.38
CA ALA A 504 27.71 -22.91 6.21
C ALA A 504 26.29 -22.46 6.62
N ILE A 505 25.92 -21.24 6.23
CA ILE A 505 24.56 -20.70 6.26
C ILE A 505 24.14 -20.41 4.81
N HIS A 506 22.93 -20.82 4.44
CA HIS A 506 22.37 -20.61 3.09
C HIS A 506 21.18 -19.62 3.07
N HIS A 507 21.14 -18.72 4.04
CA HIS A 507 20.21 -17.59 4.14
C HIS A 507 21.00 -16.29 4.21
N ALA A 508 20.43 -15.18 3.72
CA ALA A 508 21.09 -13.89 3.88
C ALA A 508 21.07 -13.46 5.36
N PRO A 509 22.14 -12.83 5.89
CA PRO A 509 22.15 -12.32 7.27
C PRO A 509 20.96 -11.41 7.58
N THR A 510 20.60 -10.53 6.63
CA THR A 510 19.46 -9.62 6.72
C THR A 510 18.11 -10.34 6.83
N GLU A 511 17.94 -11.51 6.21
CA GLU A 511 16.73 -12.33 6.34
C GLU A 511 16.61 -12.95 7.73
N ILE A 512 17.71 -13.50 8.26
CA ILE A 512 17.74 -14.11 9.59
C ILE A 512 17.45 -13.05 10.67
N LEU A 513 18.13 -11.92 10.59
CA LEU A 513 17.98 -10.83 11.56
C LEU A 513 16.59 -10.19 11.48
N TYR A 514 16.02 -10.02 10.29
CA TYR A 514 14.66 -9.54 10.14
C TYR A 514 13.65 -10.47 10.83
N GLN A 515 13.80 -11.79 10.65
CA GLN A 515 12.90 -12.76 11.30
C GLN A 515 13.09 -12.77 12.82
N ALA A 516 14.32 -12.61 13.33
CA ALA A 516 14.57 -12.49 14.76
C ALA A 516 13.97 -11.20 15.35
N TYR A 517 14.09 -10.07 14.64
CA TYR A 517 13.49 -8.81 15.03
C TYR A 517 11.96 -8.88 15.03
N GLU A 518 11.34 -9.37 13.94
CA GLU A 518 9.88 -9.58 13.86
C GLU A 518 9.38 -10.53 14.96
N ALA A 519 10.15 -11.59 15.29
CA ALA A 519 9.81 -12.52 16.34
C ALA A 519 9.82 -11.89 17.75
N CYS A 520 10.73 -10.95 18.01
CA CYS A 520 10.75 -10.20 19.26
C CYS A 520 9.52 -9.30 19.38
N LEU A 521 9.20 -8.55 18.32
CA LEU A 521 8.04 -7.65 18.27
C LEU A 521 6.70 -8.40 18.42
N LYS A 522 6.59 -9.59 17.83
CA LYS A 522 5.40 -10.46 17.94
C LYS A 522 5.41 -11.32 19.21
N ASN A 523 6.34 -11.11 20.15
CA ASN A 523 6.45 -11.81 21.44
C ASN A 523 6.53 -13.34 21.32
N TRP A 524 7.27 -13.84 20.33
CA TRP A 524 7.46 -15.29 20.18
C TRP A 524 8.90 -15.73 20.01
N TYR A 525 9.88 -14.84 19.93
CA TYR A 525 11.30 -15.23 19.99
C TYR A 525 11.64 -15.94 21.31
N GLN A 526 11.21 -15.37 22.44
CA GLN A 526 11.33 -15.93 23.79
C GLN A 526 9.93 -16.08 24.43
N GLU A 527 9.86 -16.71 25.61
CA GLU A 527 8.62 -16.80 26.39
C GLU A 527 8.21 -15.45 26.97
N GLU A 528 9.20 -14.67 27.41
CA GLU A 528 9.01 -13.30 27.92
C GLU A 528 9.62 -12.30 26.94
N TYR A 529 8.96 -11.16 26.79
CA TYR A 529 9.46 -10.05 25.97
C TYR A 529 10.74 -9.45 26.58
N ASN A 530 11.75 -9.24 25.75
CA ASN A 530 13.03 -8.66 26.14
C ASN A 530 13.40 -7.48 25.24
N SER A 531 13.22 -6.26 25.77
CA SER A 531 13.47 -5.02 25.03
C SER A 531 14.93 -4.83 24.60
N ASN A 532 15.90 -5.27 25.42
CA ASN A 532 17.32 -5.15 25.08
C ASN A 532 17.67 -6.05 23.88
N LEU A 533 17.10 -7.25 23.84
CA LEU A 533 17.33 -8.20 22.76
C LEU A 533 16.67 -7.74 21.45
N GLU A 534 15.45 -7.20 21.54
CA GLU A 534 14.79 -6.56 20.40
C GLU A 534 15.65 -5.41 19.84
N GLN A 535 16.12 -4.51 20.70
CA GLN A 535 16.97 -3.39 20.31
C GLN A 535 18.26 -3.88 19.65
N GLN A 536 18.89 -4.93 20.20
CA GLN A 536 20.07 -5.54 19.62
C GLN A 536 19.80 -6.06 18.20
N PHE A 537 18.76 -6.87 17.99
CA PHE A 537 18.43 -7.38 16.66
C PHE A 537 18.03 -6.28 15.68
N ARG A 538 17.34 -5.24 16.15
CA ARG A 538 17.02 -4.06 15.33
C ARG A 538 18.29 -3.42 14.80
N ILE A 539 19.28 -3.19 15.67
CA ILE A 539 20.54 -2.54 15.31
C ILE A 539 21.41 -3.43 14.43
N ASP A 540 21.58 -4.71 14.77
CA ASP A 540 22.29 -5.67 13.92
C ASP A 540 21.66 -5.76 12.52
N LEU A 541 20.32 -5.77 12.44
CA LEU A 541 19.59 -5.76 11.16
C LEU A 541 19.85 -4.47 10.39
N MET A 542 19.77 -3.32 11.05
CA MET A 542 20.03 -2.02 10.41
C MET A 542 21.45 -1.95 9.87
N ASP A 543 22.45 -2.42 10.62
CA ASP A 543 23.86 -2.44 10.22
C ASP A 543 24.07 -3.25 8.94
N GLU A 544 23.55 -4.49 8.90
CA GLU A 544 23.66 -5.35 7.70
C GLU A 544 22.90 -4.77 6.49
N LEU A 545 21.71 -4.18 6.70
CA LEU A 545 20.95 -3.53 5.62
C LEU A 545 21.66 -2.31 5.04
N LEU A 546 22.28 -1.49 5.91
CA LEU A 546 23.07 -0.34 5.47
C LEU A 546 24.31 -0.81 4.70
N PHE A 547 25.00 -1.83 5.21
CA PHE A 547 26.17 -2.43 4.56
C PHE A 547 25.85 -2.96 3.15
N GLU A 548 24.75 -3.70 2.97
CA GLU A 548 24.28 -4.18 1.65
C GLU A 548 24.03 -3.04 0.65
N ASN A 549 23.71 -1.83 1.14
CA ASN A 549 23.43 -0.65 0.33
C ASN A 549 24.57 0.39 0.32
N SER A 550 25.77 0.02 0.80
CA SER A 550 26.94 0.92 0.90
C SER A 550 26.69 2.18 1.73
N TRP A 551 25.90 2.06 2.81
CA TRP A 551 25.65 3.10 3.81
C TRP A 551 26.23 2.69 5.17
N THR A 552 26.38 3.67 6.05
CA THR A 552 26.74 3.50 7.46
C THR A 552 25.73 4.22 8.35
N PHE A 553 25.76 3.97 9.65
CA PHE A 553 24.94 4.73 10.59
C PHE A 553 25.26 6.22 10.56
N LEU A 554 26.53 6.60 10.29
CA LEU A 554 26.94 7.99 10.16
C LEU A 554 26.22 8.67 8.99
N ASP A 555 26.04 7.99 7.86
CA ASP A 555 25.30 8.54 6.72
C ASP A 555 23.83 8.83 7.09
N VAL A 556 23.21 7.95 7.89
CA VAL A 556 21.84 8.15 8.40
C VAL A 556 21.80 9.34 9.37
N GLU A 557 22.74 9.41 10.31
CA GLU A 557 22.86 10.53 11.26
C GLU A 557 23.09 11.86 10.56
N GLU A 558 24.00 11.93 9.59
CA GLU A 558 24.24 13.14 8.79
C GLU A 558 22.98 13.59 8.07
N ARG A 559 22.09 12.67 7.67
CA ARG A 559 20.80 12.99 7.04
C ARG A 559 19.69 13.37 8.02
N LEU A 560 19.83 13.08 9.32
CA LEU A 560 18.85 13.46 10.36
C LEU A 560 19.30 14.65 11.22
N ASN A 561 20.61 14.86 11.32
CA ASN A 561 21.31 15.86 12.13
C ASN A 561 22.22 16.76 11.30
N SER A 562 22.05 16.77 9.97
CA SER A 562 22.75 17.71 9.09
C SER A 562 22.75 19.11 9.72
N PRO A 563 23.87 19.87 9.67
CA PRO A 563 23.89 21.25 10.14
C PRO A 563 22.88 22.17 9.42
N TRP A 564 22.26 21.65 8.36
CA TRP A 564 21.25 22.25 7.49
C TRP A 564 19.83 21.74 7.80
N ILE A 565 19.63 20.89 8.82
CA ILE A 565 18.31 20.47 9.28
C ILE A 565 17.81 21.45 10.31
N MET A 566 16.62 21.97 10.07
CA MET A 566 16.04 23.13 10.75
C MET A 566 15.45 22.80 12.14
N VAL A 567 16.04 21.83 12.86
CA VAL A 567 15.66 21.44 14.22
C VAL A 567 16.85 21.47 15.16
N ASP A 568 16.65 22.07 16.33
CA ASP A 568 17.60 21.92 17.42
C ASP A 568 17.37 20.59 18.15
N ARG A 569 18.43 19.81 18.33
CA ARG A 569 18.39 18.54 19.06
C ARG A 569 19.20 18.63 20.35
N ASP A 570 18.84 17.83 21.36
CA ASP A 570 19.62 17.69 22.59
C ASP A 570 20.88 16.85 22.37
N ALA A 571 21.69 16.69 23.43
CA ALA A 571 22.97 15.99 23.34
C ALA A 571 22.78 14.51 22.99
N GLU A 572 21.59 13.97 23.29
CA GLU A 572 21.16 12.61 23.03
C GLU A 572 20.49 12.43 21.66
N GLY A 573 20.33 13.50 20.87
CA GLY A 573 19.79 13.45 19.51
C GLY A 573 18.27 13.61 19.39
N TRP A 574 17.57 13.92 20.48
CA TRP A 574 16.12 14.16 20.45
C TRP A 574 15.77 15.60 20.09
N ILE A 575 14.58 15.80 19.52
CA ILE A 575 14.07 17.12 19.16
C ILE A 575 13.83 17.95 20.43
N LYS A 576 14.42 19.15 20.50
CA LYS A 576 14.16 20.07 21.61
C LYS A 576 12.80 20.76 21.42
N PRO A 577 12.01 20.92 22.50
CA PRO A 577 10.75 21.65 22.46
C PRO A 577 11.03 23.16 22.33
N THR A 578 11.07 23.66 21.09
CA THR A 578 11.47 25.04 20.80
C THR A 578 10.53 25.72 19.82
N ARG A 579 10.47 27.06 19.89
CA ARG A 579 9.69 27.93 18.98
C ARG A 579 10.58 28.65 17.96
N MET A 580 11.83 28.23 17.82
CA MET A 580 12.81 28.89 16.95
C MET A 580 13.56 27.88 16.10
N LEU A 581 13.87 28.28 14.86
CA LEU A 581 14.72 27.51 13.96
C LEU A 581 16.21 27.82 14.25
N PRO A 582 17.10 26.82 14.17
CA PRO A 582 18.51 26.94 14.54
C PRO A 582 19.35 27.60 13.43
N TYR A 583 19.14 28.89 13.15
CA TYR A 583 19.98 29.61 12.19
C TYR A 583 21.39 29.84 12.72
N GLN A 584 22.40 29.58 11.89
CA GLN A 584 23.81 29.92 12.19
C GLN A 584 23.96 31.43 12.44
N THR A 585 24.55 31.79 13.59
CA THR A 585 24.87 33.18 13.94
C THR A 585 25.90 33.75 12.96
N GLY A 586 25.54 34.80 12.22
CA GLY A 586 26.46 35.57 11.38
C GLY A 586 26.21 35.58 9.87
N ARG A 587 25.11 34.99 9.37
CA ARG A 587 24.81 34.99 7.92
C ARG A 587 23.41 35.53 7.61
N SER A 588 23.38 36.61 6.83
CA SER A 588 22.23 37.18 6.10
C SER A 588 21.03 37.66 6.92
N THR A 589 20.32 38.68 6.42
CA THR A 589 19.02 39.11 6.96
C THR A 589 18.03 37.95 6.90
N GLN A 590 17.30 37.69 7.99
CA GLN A 590 16.22 36.70 8.01
C GLN A 590 14.86 37.36 7.80
N TYR A 591 13.91 36.60 7.27
CA TYR A 591 12.65 37.09 6.74
C TYR A 591 11.47 36.33 7.35
N ARG A 592 10.34 37.06 7.41
CA ARG A 592 9.05 36.57 7.90
C ARG A 592 8.18 36.02 6.79
N THR A 593 8.20 36.69 5.65
CA THR A 593 7.40 36.29 4.49
C THR A 593 7.96 36.86 3.20
N ILE A 594 7.74 36.14 2.10
CA ILE A 594 7.95 36.62 0.75
C ILE A 594 6.63 37.15 0.18
N ASN A 595 6.60 38.44 -0.15
CA ASN A 595 5.39 39.13 -0.62
C ASN A 595 5.24 39.08 -2.14
N GLY A 596 6.34 38.90 -2.89
CA GLY A 596 6.29 38.89 -4.35
C GLY A 596 7.57 39.39 -5.03
N ALA A 597 7.45 39.79 -6.30
CA ALA A 597 8.55 40.33 -7.10
C ALA A 597 8.05 41.37 -8.14
N GLU A 598 8.92 42.29 -8.54
CA GLU A 598 8.70 43.23 -9.64
C GLU A 598 9.70 42.96 -10.76
N ILE A 599 9.21 42.97 -12.00
CA ILE A 599 9.99 42.71 -13.21
C ILE A 599 9.85 43.91 -14.13
N ASN A 600 10.99 44.50 -14.51
CA ASN A 600 11.04 45.55 -15.50
C ASN A 600 11.48 44.97 -16.86
N HIS A 601 10.53 44.81 -17.79
CA HIS A 601 10.73 44.20 -19.10
C HIS A 601 11.64 45.01 -20.04
N LYS A 602 11.88 46.28 -19.73
CA LYS A 602 12.76 47.15 -20.54
C LYS A 602 14.23 47.09 -20.12
N THR A 603 14.47 47.06 -18.81
CA THR A 603 15.83 47.06 -18.24
C THR A 603 16.33 45.66 -17.88
N GLY A 604 15.41 44.71 -17.72
CA GLY A 604 15.69 43.38 -17.19
C GLY A 604 15.88 43.33 -15.68
N LYS A 605 15.66 44.43 -14.95
CA LYS A 605 15.77 44.44 -13.49
C LYS A 605 14.64 43.61 -12.86
N ILE A 606 15.00 42.74 -11.91
CA ILE A 606 14.07 41.92 -11.13
C ILE A 606 14.32 42.19 -9.64
N ASP A 607 13.32 42.73 -8.94
CA ASP A 607 13.39 43.07 -7.51
C ASP A 607 12.44 42.16 -6.71
N PHE A 608 12.91 41.58 -5.61
CA PHE A 608 12.11 40.74 -4.72
C PHE A 608 11.63 41.51 -3.48
N TYR A 609 10.36 41.35 -3.11
CA TYR A 609 9.77 41.99 -1.95
C TYR A 609 9.64 41.00 -0.79
N MET A 610 10.51 41.13 0.20
CA MET A 610 10.49 40.28 1.39
C MET A 610 10.36 41.15 2.64
N THR A 611 9.63 40.66 3.65
CA THR A 611 9.46 41.35 4.93
C THR A 611 10.53 40.86 5.90
N PRO A 612 11.53 41.68 6.27
CA PRO A 612 12.56 41.27 7.21
C PRO A 612 11.98 41.03 8.60
N TRP A 613 12.62 40.13 9.35
CA TRP A 613 12.38 39.96 10.78
C TRP A 613 13.22 40.98 11.57
N THR A 614 12.64 41.60 12.60
CA THR A 614 13.28 42.64 13.41
C THR A 614 13.24 42.28 14.89
N GLU A 615 14.25 42.72 15.65
CA GLU A 615 14.28 42.58 17.11
C GLU A 615 13.01 43.17 17.75
N GLY A 616 12.32 42.39 18.60
CA GLY A 616 11.02 42.72 19.20
C GLY A 616 9.80 42.00 18.61
N ARG A 617 9.93 41.33 17.46
CA ARG A 617 8.92 40.41 16.92
C ARG A 617 9.04 39.01 17.53
N PRO A 618 7.96 38.19 17.53
CA PRO A 618 8.06 36.81 17.96
C PRO A 618 9.09 36.01 17.15
N VAL A 619 9.85 35.16 17.83
CA VAL A 619 10.98 34.43 17.22
C VAL A 619 10.52 33.40 16.19
N TYR A 620 9.33 32.81 16.34
CA TYR A 620 8.77 31.85 15.38
C TYR A 620 8.47 32.46 14.01
N GLU A 621 8.39 33.80 13.90
CA GLU A 621 8.23 34.48 12.61
C GLU A 621 9.55 34.54 11.82
N LYS A 622 10.67 34.09 12.40
CA LYS A 622 11.97 33.99 11.72
C LYS A 622 12.03 32.68 10.94
N VAL A 623 11.52 32.65 9.70
CA VAL A 623 11.21 31.39 8.98
C VAL A 623 12.06 31.08 7.75
N PHE A 624 12.69 32.07 7.10
CA PHE A 624 13.68 31.81 6.03
C PHE A 624 14.73 32.93 5.92
N SER A 625 15.76 32.70 5.11
CA SER A 625 16.90 33.56 4.87
C SER A 625 17.04 33.91 3.37
N GLN A 626 17.93 34.85 3.06
CA GLN A 626 18.25 35.15 1.66
C GLN A 626 18.85 33.93 0.93
N PHE A 627 19.64 33.12 1.62
CA PHE A 627 20.23 31.90 1.06
C PHE A 627 19.17 30.94 0.52
N ASP A 628 18.06 30.77 1.25
CA ASP A 628 16.98 29.86 0.85
C ASP A 628 16.34 30.29 -0.49
N LEU A 629 16.20 31.60 -0.72
CA LEU A 629 15.69 32.14 -1.99
C LEU A 629 16.68 31.90 -3.13
N GLU A 630 17.96 32.20 -2.88
CA GLU A 630 19.03 32.02 -3.87
C GLU A 630 19.18 30.55 -4.27
N GLU A 631 19.15 29.63 -3.30
CA GLU A 631 19.22 28.19 -3.53
C GLU A 631 18.05 27.70 -4.41
N LEU A 632 16.81 28.10 -4.10
CA LEU A 632 15.63 27.68 -4.86
C LEU A 632 15.61 28.25 -6.28
N LEU A 633 16.13 29.47 -6.49
CA LEU A 633 16.31 30.07 -7.81
C LEU A 633 17.39 29.33 -8.62
N GLU A 634 18.54 29.06 -7.99
CA GLU A 634 19.69 28.40 -8.63
C GLU A 634 19.39 26.95 -9.02
N LYS A 635 18.80 26.18 -8.09
CA LYS A 635 18.34 24.79 -8.34
C LYS A 635 17.06 24.72 -9.19
N ASN A 636 16.48 25.87 -9.52
CA ASN A 636 15.30 26.01 -10.38
C ASN A 636 14.06 25.22 -9.88
N ILE A 637 13.79 25.28 -8.58
CA ILE A 637 12.74 24.47 -7.94
C ILE A 637 11.40 25.22 -7.99
N GLY A 638 10.62 24.99 -9.06
CA GLY A 638 9.27 25.55 -9.24
C GLY A 638 8.14 24.77 -8.53
N GLY A 639 8.48 23.67 -7.86
CA GLY A 639 7.57 22.80 -7.15
C GLY A 639 8.23 21.48 -6.79
N ALA A 640 7.72 20.80 -5.76
CA ALA A 640 8.35 19.60 -5.23
C ALA A 640 7.33 18.59 -4.70
N VAL A 641 7.67 17.30 -4.75
CA VAL A 641 6.93 16.21 -4.10
C VAL A 641 7.93 15.37 -3.32
N PHE A 642 7.52 14.92 -2.15
CA PHE A 642 8.29 14.10 -1.22
C PHE A 642 7.38 13.00 -0.65
N SER A 643 7.90 11.79 -0.48
CA SER A 643 7.23 10.68 0.20
C SER A 643 8.24 9.86 1.00
N LEU A 644 7.77 9.29 2.10
CA LEU A 644 8.49 8.27 2.88
C LEU A 644 7.71 6.96 2.81
N ASP A 645 8.22 6.06 1.98
CA ASP A 645 7.57 4.80 1.61
C ASP A 645 8.19 3.62 2.37
N PRO A 646 7.51 2.47 2.48
CA PRO A 646 8.11 1.28 3.07
C PRO A 646 9.13 0.74 2.07
N VAL A 647 10.22 0.19 2.57
CA VAL A 647 11.30 -0.31 1.71
C VAL A 647 10.85 -1.59 1.02
N ASP A 648 10.30 -2.51 1.79
CA ASP A 648 9.76 -3.78 1.31
C ASP A 648 8.33 -3.93 1.83
N PRO A 649 7.32 -3.90 0.93
CA PRO A 649 5.93 -4.05 1.33
C PRO A 649 5.59 -5.40 1.99
N LEU A 650 6.39 -6.44 1.76
CA LEU A 650 6.23 -7.76 2.39
C LEU A 650 6.88 -7.85 3.77
N LYS A 651 7.69 -6.86 4.16
CA LYS A 651 8.37 -6.77 5.45
C LYS A 651 7.85 -5.55 6.22
N PRO A 652 6.66 -5.63 6.84
CA PRO A 652 6.06 -4.49 7.54
C PRO A 652 6.96 -3.96 8.66
N TYR A 653 7.75 -4.80 9.32
CA TYR A 653 8.65 -4.41 10.40
C TYR A 653 10.03 -3.95 9.91
N HIS A 654 10.15 -3.49 8.66
CA HIS A 654 11.43 -2.99 8.14
C HIS A 654 11.91 -1.77 8.97
N PRO A 655 13.15 -1.73 9.46
CA PRO A 655 13.61 -0.68 10.38
C PRO A 655 13.89 0.67 9.69
N PHE A 656 13.79 0.71 8.36
CA PHE A 656 13.94 1.93 7.55
C PHE A 656 12.74 2.20 6.65
N ASN A 657 12.53 3.48 6.35
CA ASN A 657 11.72 3.98 5.25
C ASN A 657 12.63 4.42 4.08
N ALA A 658 12.13 4.26 2.85
CA ALA A 658 12.76 4.78 1.65
C ALA A 658 12.25 6.20 1.38
N MET A 659 13.17 7.15 1.29
CA MET A 659 12.86 8.53 0.92
C MET A 659 12.82 8.69 -0.60
N ARG A 660 11.69 9.21 -1.08
CA ARG A 660 11.45 9.50 -2.50
C ARG A 660 11.09 10.95 -2.70
N PHE A 661 11.64 11.57 -3.73
CA PHE A 661 11.36 12.97 -4.01
C PHE A 661 11.51 13.32 -5.50
N ALA A 662 10.87 14.41 -5.90
CA ALA A 662 11.07 15.04 -7.21
C ALA A 662 10.86 16.56 -7.12
N PRO A 663 11.52 17.36 -7.98
CA PRO A 663 12.50 16.95 -9.01
C PRO A 663 13.84 16.51 -8.40
N SER A 664 14.75 15.92 -9.19
CA SER A 664 16.07 15.48 -8.70
C SER A 664 16.93 16.63 -8.19
N SER A 665 16.73 17.86 -8.68
CA SER A 665 17.39 19.07 -8.17
C SER A 665 17.02 19.40 -6.72
N LEU A 666 15.98 18.78 -6.16
CA LEU A 666 15.60 18.92 -4.76
C LEU A 666 16.62 18.24 -3.82
N ALA A 667 17.43 17.31 -4.31
CA ALA A 667 18.50 16.69 -3.53
C ALA A 667 19.39 17.76 -2.89
N GLU A 668 19.75 17.55 -1.62
CA GLU A 668 20.61 18.46 -0.85
C GLU A 668 20.12 19.92 -0.89
N SER A 669 18.82 20.11 -0.68
CA SER A 669 18.23 21.44 -0.54
C SER A 669 17.59 21.62 0.84
N GLU A 670 17.51 22.86 1.28
CA GLU A 670 16.82 23.24 2.51
C GLU A 670 15.33 22.91 2.48
N LEU A 671 14.74 22.96 1.28
CA LEU A 671 13.35 22.56 1.08
C LEU A 671 13.17 21.05 1.30
N LEU A 672 14.08 20.20 0.83
CA LEU A 672 14.01 18.75 1.09
C LEU A 672 14.08 18.44 2.58
N ASN A 673 15.03 19.06 3.29
CA ASN A 673 15.18 18.89 4.74
C ASN A 673 13.90 19.33 5.48
N THR A 674 13.32 20.45 5.07
CA THR A 674 12.07 20.97 5.64
C THR A 674 10.88 20.03 5.34
N MET A 675 10.81 19.46 4.13
CA MET A 675 9.77 18.49 3.74
C MET A 675 9.90 17.18 4.52
N LEU A 676 11.12 16.63 4.65
CA LEU A 676 11.40 15.43 5.45
C LEU A 676 10.97 15.63 6.90
N LEU A 677 11.38 16.75 7.49
CA LEU A 677 11.15 17.05 8.89
C LEU A 677 9.68 17.26 9.22
N THR A 678 8.96 18.05 8.42
CA THR A 678 7.53 18.27 8.62
C THR A 678 6.71 16.99 8.44
N ASP A 679 7.10 16.11 7.52
CA ASP A 679 6.52 14.76 7.40
C ASP A 679 6.81 13.92 8.64
N TYR A 680 8.05 13.91 9.12
CA TYR A 680 8.46 13.23 10.35
C TYR A 680 7.65 13.71 11.56
N MET A 681 7.53 15.01 11.77
CA MET A 681 6.74 15.56 12.88
C MET A 681 5.27 15.14 12.78
N LEU A 682 4.68 15.18 11.57
CA LEU A 682 3.31 14.71 11.34
C LEU A 682 3.17 13.22 11.65
N LYS A 683 4.13 12.39 11.23
CA LYS A 683 4.18 10.96 11.58
C LYS A 683 4.34 10.75 13.07
N PHE A 684 5.27 11.44 13.73
CA PHE A 684 5.48 11.31 15.18
C PHE A 684 4.20 11.64 15.95
N MET A 685 3.52 12.74 15.59
CA MET A 685 2.25 13.12 16.23
C MET A 685 1.15 12.07 16.03
N THR A 686 1.09 11.44 14.85
CA THR A 686 0.07 10.44 14.54
C THR A 686 0.40 9.03 15.08
N THR A 687 1.68 8.65 15.19
CA THR A 687 2.11 7.35 15.73
C THR A 687 2.40 7.38 17.24
N ASN A 688 2.47 8.58 17.84
CA ASN A 688 2.95 8.81 19.20
C ASN A 688 4.39 8.30 19.43
N GLN A 689 5.23 8.34 18.41
CA GLN A 689 6.63 7.92 18.50
C GLN A 689 7.55 8.93 17.82
N GLU A 690 8.32 9.64 18.62
CA GLU A 690 9.47 10.43 18.18
C GLU A 690 10.64 9.47 17.93
N VAL A 691 11.36 9.67 16.82
CA VAL A 691 12.59 8.94 16.50
C VAL A 691 13.79 9.84 16.80
N CYS A 692 14.75 9.30 17.56
CA CYS A 692 16.02 9.97 17.84
C CYS A 692 16.82 10.17 16.54
N GLY A 693 17.45 11.34 16.40
CA GLY A 693 18.28 11.66 15.23
C GLY A 693 19.66 10.99 15.26
N GLN A 694 20.10 10.46 16.40
CA GLN A 694 21.41 9.84 16.59
C GLN A 694 21.27 8.34 16.79
N TYR A 695 22.31 7.57 16.44
CA TYR A 695 22.45 6.17 16.79
C TYR A 695 22.27 5.99 18.31
N PRO A 696 21.48 5.00 18.77
CA PRO A 696 20.88 3.89 18.03
C PRO A 696 19.46 4.16 17.48
N PHE A 697 19.10 5.41 17.22
CA PHE A 697 17.80 5.84 16.68
C PHE A 697 16.63 5.32 17.51
N ASP A 698 16.76 5.46 18.83
CA ASP A 698 15.73 5.02 19.77
C ASP A 698 14.42 5.78 19.55
N GLN A 699 13.33 5.19 20.05
CA GLN A 699 11.99 5.74 19.95
C GLN A 699 11.47 6.12 21.33
N ARG A 700 10.75 7.25 21.43
CA ARG A 700 10.07 7.66 22.68
C ARG A 700 8.70 8.31 22.40
N PRO A 701 7.80 8.39 23.39
CA PRO A 701 6.54 9.12 23.23
C PRO A 701 6.77 10.61 22.91
N VAL A 702 5.91 11.21 22.08
CA VAL A 702 6.09 12.60 21.61
C VAL A 702 5.80 13.67 22.67
N ALA A 703 5.44 13.28 23.90
CA ALA A 703 5.05 14.21 24.97
C ALA A 703 6.12 15.28 25.26
N ASN A 704 7.40 14.91 25.19
CA ASN A 704 8.50 15.85 25.39
C ASN A 704 8.63 16.85 24.24
N MET A 705 8.59 16.37 23.00
CA MET A 705 8.61 17.19 21.78
C MET A 705 7.47 18.23 21.75
N LEU A 706 6.30 17.88 22.30
CA LEU A 706 5.11 18.74 22.31
C LEU A 706 4.94 19.55 23.60
N SER A 707 5.89 19.51 24.53
CA SER A 707 5.72 20.10 25.87
C SER A 707 5.46 21.61 25.85
N HIS A 708 5.97 22.33 24.86
CA HIS A 708 5.76 23.77 24.65
C HIS A 708 4.50 24.11 23.83
N VAL A 709 3.80 23.11 23.31
CA VAL A 709 2.55 23.29 22.54
C VAL A 709 1.37 23.51 23.50
N PRO A 710 0.47 24.47 23.24
CA PRO A 710 -0.71 24.72 24.07
C PRO A 710 -1.59 23.48 24.25
N LYS A 711 -2.25 23.40 25.40
CA LYS A 711 -3.08 22.24 25.76
C LYS A 711 -4.17 21.94 24.73
N TYR A 712 -4.84 22.95 24.18
CA TYR A 712 -5.92 22.74 23.20
C TYR A 712 -5.42 22.17 21.86
N LEU A 713 -4.25 22.61 21.37
CA LEU A 713 -3.62 22.02 20.18
C LEU A 713 -3.13 20.58 20.45
N ARG A 714 -2.57 20.34 21.64
CA ARG A 714 -2.20 18.98 22.07
C ARG A 714 -3.39 18.04 22.14
N GLN A 715 -4.56 18.53 22.57
CA GLN A 715 -5.78 17.72 22.63
C GLN A 715 -6.20 17.17 21.26
N ILE A 716 -5.93 17.87 20.15
CA ILE A 716 -6.19 17.37 18.79
C ILE A 716 -5.36 16.09 18.53
N ILE A 717 -4.09 16.13 18.92
CA ILE A 717 -3.14 15.03 18.75
C ILE A 717 -3.48 13.88 19.72
N GLU A 718 -3.70 14.17 21.00
CA GLU A 718 -4.03 13.19 22.03
C GLU A 718 -5.37 12.49 21.76
N ALA A 719 -6.39 13.23 21.28
CA ALA A 719 -7.69 12.66 20.93
C ALA A 719 -7.57 11.66 19.77
N TYR A 720 -6.75 11.98 18.76
CA TYR A 720 -6.45 11.05 17.67
C TYR A 720 -5.76 9.78 18.20
N GLN A 721 -4.71 9.92 19.00
CA GLN A 721 -3.92 8.81 19.56
C GLN A 721 -4.73 7.86 20.47
N GLN A 722 -5.79 8.36 21.11
CA GLN A 722 -6.66 7.60 22.02
C GLN A 722 -7.88 6.98 21.34
N SER A 723 -8.17 7.37 20.09
CA SER A 723 -9.37 6.98 19.37
C SER A 723 -9.39 5.50 18.94
N GLN A 724 -10.60 4.97 18.69
CA GLN A 724 -10.74 3.69 18.00
C GLN A 724 -10.72 3.92 16.49
N HIS A 725 -9.59 3.58 15.88
CA HIS A 725 -9.37 3.67 14.45
C HIS A 725 -10.15 2.59 13.68
N SER A 726 -10.35 2.85 12.39
CA SER A 726 -11.11 1.97 11.48
C SER A 726 -10.45 0.62 11.17
N GLY A 727 -9.19 0.39 11.61
CA GLY A 727 -8.41 -0.79 11.22
C GLY A 727 -7.79 -0.68 9.82
N ALA A 728 -8.18 0.33 9.02
CA ALA A 728 -7.65 0.53 7.67
C ALA A 728 -6.37 1.36 7.66
N LEU A 729 -5.51 1.08 6.67
CA LEU A 729 -4.27 1.82 6.47
C LEU A 729 -4.58 3.23 5.96
N HIS A 730 -3.88 4.23 6.49
CA HIS A 730 -4.08 5.62 6.07
C HIS A 730 -2.75 6.29 5.73
N ARG A 731 -2.80 7.16 4.73
CA ARG A 731 -1.72 8.08 4.37
C ARG A 731 -2.12 9.49 4.79
N PHE A 732 -1.24 10.18 5.52
CA PHE A 732 -1.36 11.60 5.83
C PHE A 732 -0.26 12.38 5.13
N TRP A 733 -0.58 13.41 4.35
CA TRP A 733 0.43 14.25 3.72
C TRP A 733 0.10 15.72 3.85
N ILE A 734 1.12 16.56 3.78
CA ILE A 734 0.97 18.01 3.75
C ILE A 734 0.92 18.46 2.30
N GLU A 735 -0.10 19.21 1.94
CA GLU A 735 -0.25 19.78 0.60
C GLU A 735 -0.37 21.30 0.67
N ALA A 736 0.52 21.99 -0.04
CA ALA A 736 0.31 23.37 -0.43
C ALA A 736 -0.80 23.37 -1.49
N GLU A 737 -2.05 23.63 -1.09
CA GLU A 737 -3.24 23.40 -1.93
C GLU A 737 -3.42 24.51 -2.97
N GLU A 738 -3.52 25.76 -2.50
CA GLU A 738 -3.78 26.90 -3.37
C GLU A 738 -3.20 28.22 -2.84
N ILE A 739 -2.90 29.11 -3.79
CA ILE A 739 -2.44 30.47 -3.52
C ILE A 739 -3.09 31.46 -4.50
N ASN A 740 -3.53 32.59 -3.96
CA ASN A 740 -4.00 33.70 -4.76
C ASN A 740 -2.83 34.57 -5.21
N LEU A 741 -2.77 34.86 -6.51
CA LEU A 741 -1.80 35.74 -7.13
C LEU A 741 -2.52 36.97 -7.69
N SER A 742 -2.05 38.15 -7.32
CA SER A 742 -2.51 39.40 -7.94
C SER A 742 -1.40 39.98 -8.82
N LEU A 743 -1.80 40.27 -10.06
CA LEU A 743 -1.01 40.94 -11.07
C LEU A 743 -1.59 42.33 -11.25
N SER A 744 -0.76 43.35 -11.34
CA SER A 744 -1.22 44.70 -11.67
C SER A 744 -1.18 44.91 -13.18
N ASP A 745 -2.32 44.79 -13.89
CA ASP A 745 -2.42 45.25 -15.28
C ASP A 745 -2.70 46.76 -15.36
N GLY A 746 -1.70 47.49 -15.85
CA GLY A 746 -1.84 48.39 -17.00
C GLY A 746 -2.77 49.61 -16.96
N GLN A 747 -3.54 49.86 -15.90
CA GLN A 747 -4.40 51.07 -15.85
C GLN A 747 -3.74 52.26 -15.12
N VAL A 748 -2.72 52.02 -14.28
CA VAL A 748 -2.04 53.08 -13.51
C VAL A 748 -0.50 53.00 -13.64
N GLU A 749 0.05 51.86 -14.10
CA GLU A 749 1.50 51.62 -14.16
C GLU A 749 2.03 51.50 -15.60
N PRO A 750 3.33 51.79 -15.84
CA PRO A 750 3.94 51.67 -17.17
C PRO A 750 3.78 50.26 -17.74
N LYS A 751 3.48 50.13 -19.05
CA LYS A 751 3.33 48.84 -19.76
C LYS A 751 4.55 47.89 -19.64
N ASP A 752 5.70 48.41 -19.23
CA ASP A 752 6.97 47.68 -19.15
C ASP A 752 7.24 47.05 -17.77
N ILE A 753 6.33 47.18 -16.78
CA ILE A 753 6.53 46.66 -15.43
C ILE A 753 5.45 45.63 -15.09
N THR A 754 5.86 44.47 -14.58
CA THR A 754 4.97 43.45 -14.01
C THR A 754 5.24 43.30 -12.52
N ARG A 755 4.24 43.57 -11.68
CA ARG A 755 4.30 43.28 -10.24
C ARG A 755 3.51 42.02 -9.92
N ILE A 756 4.20 41.09 -9.27
CA ILE A 756 3.66 39.83 -8.78
C ILE A 756 3.48 39.97 -7.29
N ARG A 757 2.25 39.83 -6.78
CA ARG A 757 1.96 39.82 -5.34
C ARG A 757 1.36 38.48 -4.94
N LEU A 758 2.01 37.84 -3.97
CA LEU A 758 1.61 36.57 -3.38
C LEU A 758 0.61 36.80 -2.25
N GLY A 759 -0.50 36.06 -2.27
CA GLY A 759 -1.46 36.00 -1.17
C GLY A 759 -1.07 35.00 -0.09
N ASN A 760 -2.03 34.68 0.78
CA ASN A 760 -1.88 33.60 1.74
C ASN A 760 -1.84 32.25 0.99
N LEU A 761 -0.89 31.40 1.36
CA LEU A 761 -0.79 30.03 0.86
C LEU A 761 -1.58 29.12 1.79
N LYS A 762 -2.54 28.37 1.26
CA LYS A 762 -3.31 27.41 2.06
C LYS A 762 -2.54 26.09 2.17
N MET A 763 -2.11 25.76 3.39
CA MET A 763 -1.50 24.48 3.72
C MET A 763 -2.58 23.55 4.28
N VAL A 764 -2.63 22.31 3.80
CA VAL A 764 -3.65 21.33 4.17
C VAL A 764 -3.00 20.02 4.54
N VAL A 765 -3.39 19.45 5.67
CA VAL A 765 -3.12 18.04 5.96
C VAL A 765 -4.23 17.23 5.32
N LYS A 766 -3.88 16.42 4.34
CA LYS A 766 -4.80 15.50 3.70
C LYS A 766 -4.63 14.11 4.27
N LYS A 767 -5.72 13.35 4.20
CA LYS A 767 -5.75 11.93 4.52
C LYS A 767 -6.31 11.15 3.36
N HIS A 768 -5.83 9.93 3.20
CA HIS A 768 -6.42 8.99 2.26
C HIS A 768 -6.36 7.58 2.81
N ARG A 769 -7.45 6.83 2.61
CA ARG A 769 -7.48 5.42 2.96
C ARG A 769 -6.69 4.65 1.91
N MET A 770 -5.82 3.80 2.38
CA MET A 770 -4.97 2.96 1.57
C MET A 770 -5.41 1.51 1.73
N GLU A 771 -5.33 0.73 0.67
CA GLU A 771 -5.35 -0.71 0.75
C GLU A 771 -4.12 -1.25 0.05
N ARG A 772 -3.58 -2.35 0.58
CA ARG A 772 -2.59 -3.10 -0.19
C ARG A 772 -3.32 -3.64 -1.40
N ASP A 773 -2.90 -3.15 -2.55
CA ASP A 773 -3.09 -3.88 -3.76
C ASP A 773 -2.43 -5.24 -3.63
N LEU A 774 -2.72 -6.04 -4.61
CA LEU A 774 -2.49 -7.45 -4.53
C LEU A 774 -1.03 -7.79 -4.90
N ASN A 775 -0.22 -6.82 -5.31
CA ASN A 775 1.23 -6.93 -5.34
C ASN A 775 1.89 -6.54 -4.00
N GLY A 776 1.08 -6.18 -3.00
CA GLY A 776 1.52 -5.62 -1.73
C GLY A 776 1.76 -4.12 -1.79
N GLU A 777 1.61 -3.48 -2.97
CA GLU A 777 1.78 -2.05 -3.15
C GLU A 777 0.58 -1.32 -2.57
N LEU A 778 0.79 -0.12 -2.04
CA LEU A 778 -0.28 0.63 -1.41
C LEU A 778 -1.01 1.46 -2.44
N LYS A 779 -2.30 1.20 -2.61
CA LYS A 779 -3.18 1.96 -3.48
C LYS A 779 -4.16 2.78 -2.67
N ASP A 780 -4.32 4.00 -3.16
CA ASP A 780 -5.35 4.94 -2.77
C ASP A 780 -6.73 4.33 -3.08
N VAL A 781 -7.58 4.16 -2.05
CA VAL A 781 -8.96 3.67 -2.22
C VAL A 781 -9.94 4.82 -2.12
N GLY A 782 -10.94 4.83 -3.00
CA GLY A 782 -11.95 5.88 -3.07
C GLY A 782 -12.50 6.26 -1.69
N ASN A 783 -12.49 7.55 -1.39
CA ASN A 783 -13.04 8.06 -0.13
C ASN A 783 -14.54 7.78 -0.09
N GLU A 784 -15.00 6.98 0.87
CA GLU A 784 -16.40 7.00 1.28
C GLU A 784 -16.73 8.42 1.79
N ASP A 785 -17.96 8.90 1.57
CA ASP A 785 -18.43 10.17 2.11
C ASP A 785 -18.41 10.08 3.66
N GLU A 786 -17.37 10.63 4.28
CA GLU A 786 -17.25 10.69 5.73
C GLU A 786 -18.13 11.80 6.31
N GLY A 787 -18.70 11.51 7.49
CA GLY A 787 -19.70 12.36 8.11
C GLY A 787 -21.12 12.06 7.61
N TRP A 788 -22.02 13.01 7.84
CA TRP A 788 -23.37 12.97 7.28
C TRP A 788 -23.44 13.85 6.03
N PRO A 789 -23.70 13.29 4.84
CA PRO A 789 -24.03 14.09 3.67
C PRO A 789 -25.20 15.04 3.95
N ILE A 790 -25.01 16.33 3.76
CA ILE A 790 -26.04 17.34 4.05
C ILE A 790 -26.84 17.67 2.79
N TYR A 791 -28.16 17.51 2.88
CA TYR A 791 -29.13 17.86 1.85
C TYR A 791 -29.99 19.02 2.34
N VAL A 792 -30.20 20.03 1.51
CA VAL A 792 -31.10 21.15 1.81
C VAL A 792 -32.30 21.07 0.87
N LEU A 793 -33.45 20.65 1.40
CA LEU A 793 -34.66 20.36 0.64
C LEU A 793 -35.82 21.31 0.99
N THR A 794 -36.73 21.49 0.05
CA THR A 794 -38.06 22.07 0.32
C THR A 794 -38.98 21.04 0.96
N ALA A 795 -40.09 21.49 1.57
CA ALA A 795 -41.09 20.57 2.13
C ALA A 795 -41.69 19.65 1.06
N GLU A 796 -41.88 20.14 -0.17
CA GLU A 796 -42.38 19.36 -1.31
C GLU A 796 -41.37 18.30 -1.75
N GLN A 797 -40.10 18.66 -1.89
CA GLN A 797 -39.02 17.72 -2.25
C GLN A 797 -38.82 16.61 -1.20
N PHE A 798 -39.08 16.91 0.07
CA PHE A 798 -39.04 15.92 1.13
C PHE A 798 -40.24 14.96 1.11
N GLU A 799 -41.44 15.42 0.73
CA GLU A 799 -42.58 14.52 0.51
C GLU A 799 -42.37 13.65 -0.74
N GLU A 800 -41.76 14.16 -1.82
CA GLU A 800 -41.31 13.33 -2.95
C GLU A 800 -40.34 12.21 -2.54
N LEU A 801 -39.44 12.50 -1.58
CA LEU A 801 -38.51 11.51 -1.03
C LEU A 801 -39.25 10.43 -0.22
N LYS A 802 -40.27 10.79 0.56
CA LYS A 802 -41.13 9.83 1.29
C LYS A 802 -41.97 8.96 0.37
N GLU A 803 -42.50 9.54 -0.70
CA GLU A 803 -43.30 8.85 -1.71
C GLU A 803 -42.46 7.98 -2.66
N GLY A 804 -41.12 8.01 -2.54
CA GLY A 804 -40.20 7.23 -3.36
C GLY A 804 -40.00 7.77 -4.78
N ARG A 805 -40.50 8.98 -5.08
CA ARG A 805 -40.27 9.69 -6.36
C ARG A 805 -38.87 10.28 -6.45
N ARG A 806 -38.25 10.56 -5.31
CA ARG A 806 -36.84 10.94 -5.14
C ARG A 806 -36.14 9.88 -4.30
N GLN A 807 -34.87 9.58 -4.56
CA GLN A 807 -34.12 8.56 -3.83
C GLN A 807 -32.81 9.12 -3.25
N ILE A 808 -32.61 8.90 -1.94
CA ILE A 808 -31.32 9.10 -1.26
C ILE A 808 -30.92 7.72 -0.73
N ASN A 809 -29.96 7.10 -1.41
CA ASN A 809 -29.57 5.71 -1.20
C ASN A 809 -28.57 5.51 -0.04
N THR A 810 -28.12 6.60 0.59
CA THR A 810 -27.13 6.60 1.69
C THR A 810 -27.73 7.18 2.97
N HIS A 811 -26.96 7.14 4.06
CA HIS A 811 -27.26 7.96 5.22
C HIS A 811 -27.12 9.44 4.85
N ALA A 812 -27.97 10.30 5.42
CA ALA A 812 -27.98 11.73 5.12
C ALA A 812 -28.56 12.55 6.27
N MET A 813 -28.14 13.81 6.33
CA MET A 813 -28.73 14.84 7.17
C MET A 813 -29.52 15.79 6.26
N ILE A 814 -30.84 15.81 6.41
CA ILE A 814 -31.75 16.57 5.57
C ILE A 814 -32.21 17.79 6.35
N PHE A 815 -31.93 18.97 5.81
CA PHE A 815 -32.40 20.24 6.34
C PHE A 815 -33.60 20.74 5.53
N ILE A 816 -34.75 20.93 6.19
CA ILE A 816 -35.96 21.47 5.58
C ILE A 816 -36.01 22.97 5.83
N TYR A 817 -35.69 23.75 4.80
CA TYR A 817 -35.42 25.18 4.96
C TYR A 817 -36.64 25.99 5.46
N ASN A 818 -37.86 25.65 5.04
CA ASN A 818 -39.09 26.37 5.43
C ASN A 818 -39.57 26.09 6.86
N LYS A 819 -39.10 24.98 7.48
CA LYS A 819 -39.56 24.52 8.79
C LYS A 819 -38.48 24.57 9.86
N VAL A 820 -37.25 24.93 9.46
CA VAL A 820 -36.07 24.95 10.33
C VAL A 820 -35.91 23.60 11.06
N GLN A 821 -36.11 22.51 10.33
CA GLN A 821 -36.15 21.15 10.85
C GLN A 821 -35.00 20.33 10.24
N LEU A 822 -34.29 19.61 11.10
CA LEU A 822 -33.21 18.70 10.73
C LEU A 822 -33.70 17.26 10.88
N LEU A 823 -33.46 16.45 9.86
CA LEU A 823 -33.87 15.04 9.80
C LEU A 823 -32.66 14.17 9.50
N TYR A 824 -32.47 13.12 10.28
CA TYR A 824 -31.49 12.08 10.00
C TYR A 824 -32.17 10.97 9.20
N TRP A 825 -31.68 10.74 7.99
CA TRP A 825 -32.21 9.78 7.03
C TRP A 825 -31.25 8.59 6.86
N GLU A 826 -31.77 7.37 6.91
CA GLU A 826 -31.02 6.15 6.58
C GLU A 826 -32.01 5.03 6.23
N ASN A 827 -31.62 4.13 5.31
CA ASN A 827 -32.46 3.00 4.89
C ASN A 827 -33.88 3.42 4.45
N ASN A 828 -33.99 4.50 3.69
CA ASN A 828 -35.26 5.09 3.21
C ASN A 828 -36.25 5.49 4.32
N LYS A 829 -35.76 5.77 5.52
CA LYS A 829 -36.58 6.22 6.67
C LYS A 829 -35.89 7.34 7.44
N VAL A 830 -36.71 8.16 8.10
CA VAL A 830 -36.24 9.12 9.11
C VAL A 830 -35.94 8.35 10.39
N ILE A 831 -34.70 8.38 10.84
CA ILE A 831 -34.28 7.81 12.13
C ILE A 831 -34.58 8.79 13.26
N ARG A 832 -34.37 10.08 13.02
CA ARG A 832 -34.49 11.10 14.05
C ARG A 832 -34.84 12.46 13.48
N GLU A 833 -35.68 13.18 14.22
CA GLU A 833 -36.00 14.57 13.95
C GLU A 833 -35.40 15.44 15.07
N HIS A 834 -34.87 16.59 14.68
CA HIS A 834 -34.29 17.56 15.60
C HIS A 834 -34.60 18.98 15.13
N THR A 835 -34.97 19.84 16.07
CA THR A 835 -35.01 21.29 15.84
C THR A 835 -33.76 21.85 16.50
N PRO A 836 -32.79 22.35 15.71
CA PRO A 836 -31.56 22.81 16.32
C PRO A 836 -31.76 24.01 17.26
N ILE A 837 -30.76 24.27 18.10
CA ILE A 837 -30.72 25.38 19.08
C ILE A 837 -29.49 26.23 18.78
N ASP A 838 -29.63 27.57 18.80
CA ASP A 838 -28.58 28.59 18.50
C ASP A 838 -27.78 28.41 17.19
N TYR A 839 -28.44 28.55 16.03
CA TYR A 839 -27.92 28.05 14.73
C TYR A 839 -28.34 28.91 13.53
N ARG A 840 -28.95 30.08 13.77
CA ARG A 840 -29.52 30.93 12.71
C ARG A 840 -28.47 31.36 11.69
N GLU A 841 -27.25 31.68 12.15
CA GLU A 841 -26.15 32.09 11.29
C GLU A 841 -25.59 30.91 10.47
N THR A 842 -25.32 29.77 11.10
CA THR A 842 -24.79 28.56 10.45
C THR A 842 -25.72 28.02 9.35
N LEU A 843 -27.04 28.12 9.54
CA LEU A 843 -28.00 27.73 8.51
C LEU A 843 -28.08 28.71 7.35
N ILE A 844 -27.91 30.01 7.61
CA ILE A 844 -27.83 31.02 6.56
C ILE A 844 -26.61 30.73 5.69
N GLU A 845 -25.46 30.41 6.31
CA GLU A 845 -24.25 29.99 5.59
C GLU A 845 -24.51 28.74 4.72
N LEU A 846 -25.16 27.72 5.29
CA LEU A 846 -25.48 26.48 4.57
C LEU A 846 -26.43 26.73 3.39
N TYR A 847 -27.37 27.66 3.53
CA TYR A 847 -28.35 28.00 2.51
C TYR A 847 -27.74 28.73 1.31
N ILE A 848 -26.71 29.55 1.54
CA ILE A 848 -26.04 30.36 0.51
C ILE A 848 -25.10 29.50 -0.37
N HIS A 849 -24.66 28.34 0.10
CA HIS A 849 -23.83 27.44 -0.69
C HIS A 849 -24.56 26.82 -1.89
N SER A 850 -23.78 26.58 -2.95
CA SER A 850 -24.25 25.90 -4.15
C SER A 850 -24.65 24.46 -3.83
N ARG A 851 -25.64 23.95 -4.57
CA ARG A 851 -26.25 22.64 -4.37
C ARG A 851 -26.24 21.89 -5.71
N ASP A 852 -26.15 20.57 -5.64
CA ASP A 852 -26.36 19.73 -6.83
C ASP A 852 -27.85 19.60 -7.18
N VAL A 853 -28.14 18.86 -8.25
CA VAL A 853 -29.51 18.65 -8.76
C VAL A 853 -30.42 17.98 -7.72
N ASP A 854 -29.83 17.19 -6.81
CA ASP A 854 -30.52 16.45 -5.76
C ASP A 854 -30.60 17.24 -4.44
N GLY A 855 -30.08 18.48 -4.40
CA GLY A 855 -30.09 19.34 -3.23
C GLY A 855 -29.00 19.02 -2.20
N LYS A 856 -28.03 18.16 -2.54
CA LYS A 856 -26.83 17.91 -1.72
C LYS A 856 -25.92 19.12 -1.77
N VAL A 857 -25.34 19.49 -0.64
CA VAL A 857 -24.25 20.47 -0.58
C VAL A 857 -22.95 19.72 -0.88
N PRO A 858 -22.26 19.98 -2.00
CA PRO A 858 -21.07 19.24 -2.38
C PRO A 858 -19.93 19.55 -1.40
N PRO A 859 -19.16 18.54 -0.96
CA PRO A 859 -18.01 18.72 -0.09
C PRO A 859 -16.82 19.32 -0.88
N THR A 860 -16.73 20.65 -0.92
CA THR A 860 -15.64 21.39 -1.56
C THR A 860 -14.69 21.95 -0.51
N THR A 861 -13.51 22.39 -0.94
CA THR A 861 -12.52 23.08 -0.10
C THR A 861 -13.11 24.27 0.69
N GLU A 862 -14.15 24.92 0.18
CA GLU A 862 -14.85 26.04 0.83
C GLU A 862 -15.99 25.58 1.76
N SER A 863 -16.78 24.58 1.35
CA SER A 863 -17.94 24.13 2.13
C SER A 863 -17.58 23.15 3.24
N MET A 864 -16.47 22.42 3.14
CA MET A 864 -16.12 21.37 4.10
C MET A 864 -16.00 21.82 5.57
N PRO A 865 -15.36 22.95 5.90
CA PRO A 865 -15.34 23.45 7.29
C PRO A 865 -16.74 23.69 7.85
N LEU A 866 -17.66 24.20 7.01
CA LEU A 866 -19.06 24.39 7.40
C LEU A 866 -19.77 23.04 7.62
N LEU A 867 -19.60 22.09 6.69
CA LEU A 867 -20.22 20.77 6.78
C LEU A 867 -19.74 19.98 8.01
N TYR A 868 -18.44 20.05 8.31
CA TYR A 868 -17.83 19.45 9.50
C TYR A 868 -18.41 20.02 10.79
N ARG A 869 -18.41 21.35 10.92
CA ARG A 869 -18.94 22.08 12.08
C ARG A 869 -20.42 21.76 12.32
N ILE A 870 -21.25 21.87 11.29
CA ILE A 870 -22.69 21.55 11.37
C ILE A 870 -22.88 20.11 11.83
N THR A 871 -22.19 19.17 11.19
CA THR A 871 -22.38 17.75 11.49
C THR A 871 -21.97 17.43 12.93
N LYS A 872 -20.86 17.98 13.43
CA LYS A 872 -20.37 17.75 14.81
C LYS A 872 -21.29 18.39 15.84
N GLU A 873 -21.71 19.63 15.64
CA GLU A 873 -22.63 20.35 16.54
C GLU A 873 -24.01 19.69 16.59
N MET A 874 -24.60 19.37 15.44
CA MET A 874 -25.93 18.75 15.35
C MET A 874 -25.93 17.31 15.88
N ALA A 875 -24.86 16.55 15.63
CA ALA A 875 -24.69 15.23 16.21
C ALA A 875 -24.57 15.31 17.73
N ALA A 876 -23.82 16.27 18.27
CA ALA A 876 -23.70 16.49 19.71
C ALA A 876 -25.03 16.87 20.37
N GLN A 877 -25.81 17.78 19.77
CA GLN A 877 -27.14 18.15 20.29
C GLN A 877 -28.13 17.00 20.31
N THR A 878 -28.01 16.07 19.35
CA THR A 878 -28.87 14.89 19.27
C THR A 878 -28.31 13.70 20.04
N GLY A 879 -27.02 13.65 20.36
CA GLY A 879 -26.39 12.42 20.87
C GLY A 879 -26.30 11.31 19.81
N LEU A 880 -26.36 11.65 18.53
CA LEU A 880 -26.02 10.74 17.43
C LEU A 880 -24.51 10.81 17.15
N SER A 881 -23.96 9.77 16.50
CA SER A 881 -22.57 9.82 16.02
C SER A 881 -22.44 10.78 14.84
N HIS A 882 -21.38 11.58 14.82
CA HIS A 882 -21.07 12.48 13.70
C HIS A 882 -20.52 11.74 12.46
N ARG A 883 -20.19 10.43 12.55
CA ARG A 883 -19.71 9.57 11.44
C ARG A 883 -18.43 10.04 10.73
N TYR A 884 -17.63 10.89 11.35
CA TYR A 884 -16.27 11.20 10.88
C TYR A 884 -15.29 10.20 11.47
N SER A 885 -14.35 9.71 10.66
CA SER A 885 -13.24 8.91 11.18
C SER A 885 -12.32 9.77 12.07
N PRO A 886 -11.62 9.17 13.04
CA PRO A 886 -10.57 9.89 13.77
C PRO A 886 -9.51 10.49 12.84
N GLU A 887 -9.18 9.79 11.75
CA GLU A 887 -8.22 10.24 10.74
C GLU A 887 -8.65 11.52 10.05
N PHE A 888 -9.94 11.63 9.69
CA PHE A 888 -10.50 12.86 9.14
C PHE A 888 -10.50 14.00 10.14
N ILE A 889 -10.92 13.75 11.39
CA ILE A 889 -10.94 14.78 12.45
C ILE A 889 -9.55 15.37 12.64
N PHE A 890 -8.54 14.50 12.77
CA PHE A 890 -7.15 14.95 12.92
C PHE A 890 -6.68 15.79 11.73
N ALA A 891 -6.86 15.30 10.49
CA ALA A 891 -6.45 16.03 9.30
C ALA A 891 -7.15 17.39 9.15
N HIS A 892 -8.45 17.43 9.46
CA HIS A 892 -9.27 18.63 9.38
C HIS A 892 -8.88 19.66 10.44
N GLU A 893 -8.85 19.27 11.72
CA GLU A 893 -8.52 20.18 12.82
C GLU A 893 -7.05 20.64 12.72
N PHE A 894 -6.11 19.77 12.34
CA PHE A 894 -4.73 20.20 12.09
C PHE A 894 -4.64 21.24 10.96
N THR A 895 -5.43 21.07 9.90
CA THR A 895 -5.51 22.05 8.79
C THR A 895 -6.06 23.38 9.25
N GLU A 896 -7.14 23.38 10.04
CA GLU A 896 -7.76 24.59 10.58
C GLU A 896 -6.79 25.39 11.44
N TYR A 897 -6.02 24.69 12.29
CA TYR A 897 -5.05 25.29 13.21
C TYR A 897 -3.61 25.30 12.67
N TYR A 898 -3.39 25.08 11.37
CA TYR A 898 -2.04 24.92 10.79
C TYR A 898 -1.11 26.10 11.11
N ASP A 899 -1.61 27.33 10.94
CA ASP A 899 -0.85 28.55 11.20
C ASP A 899 -0.57 28.76 12.70
N GLU A 900 -1.41 28.20 13.59
CA GLU A 900 -1.17 28.21 15.04
C GLU A 900 -0.14 27.15 15.45
N PHE A 901 -0.22 25.94 14.89
CA PHE A 901 0.81 24.92 15.04
C PHE A 901 2.17 25.46 14.61
N ALA A 902 2.23 26.20 13.50
CA ALA A 902 3.46 26.84 13.01
C ALA A 902 4.08 27.87 13.98
N GLN A 903 3.34 28.38 14.97
CA GLN A 903 3.90 29.28 15.99
C GLN A 903 4.70 28.54 17.08
N TYR A 904 4.45 27.25 17.22
CA TYR A 904 5.12 26.38 18.18
C TYR A 904 6.05 25.38 17.50
N LEU A 905 5.76 25.03 16.25
CA LEU A 905 6.53 24.13 15.39
C LEU A 905 6.90 24.91 14.11
N PRO A 906 7.88 25.83 14.17
CA PRO A 906 8.18 26.80 13.11
C PRO A 906 8.59 26.15 11.77
N GLU A 907 8.90 24.86 11.75
CA GLU A 907 9.14 24.04 10.57
C GLU A 907 7.96 24.08 9.59
N PHE A 908 6.72 24.03 10.10
CA PHE A 908 5.51 24.14 9.28
C PHE A 908 5.37 25.55 8.67
N GLY A 909 5.76 26.60 9.42
CA GLY A 909 5.81 27.97 8.94
C GLY A 909 6.86 28.17 7.85
N ARG A 910 8.04 27.58 8.03
CA ARG A 910 9.10 27.55 7.01
C ARG A 910 8.65 26.84 5.75
N LEU A 911 8.02 25.66 5.86
CA LEU A 911 7.49 24.93 4.72
C LEU A 911 6.53 25.79 3.89
N LYS A 912 5.62 26.52 4.57
CA LYS A 912 4.68 27.45 3.93
C LYS A 912 5.39 28.56 3.16
N GLU A 913 6.40 29.21 3.74
CA GLU A 913 7.10 30.30 3.06
C GLU A 913 8.04 29.82 1.94
N LEU A 914 8.75 28.71 2.11
CA LEU A 914 9.52 28.10 1.01
C LEU A 914 8.61 27.67 -0.14
N SER A 915 7.40 27.18 0.16
CA SER A 915 6.38 26.87 -0.84
C SER A 915 5.88 28.09 -1.62
N LYS A 916 5.92 29.30 -1.03
CA LYS A 916 5.66 30.53 -1.78
C LYS A 916 6.82 30.90 -2.70
N ILE A 917 8.06 30.63 -2.30
CA ILE A 917 9.24 30.85 -3.15
C ILE A 917 9.17 29.97 -4.39
N THR A 918 8.81 28.69 -4.26
CA THR A 918 8.67 27.79 -5.42
C THR A 918 7.62 28.29 -6.42
N VAL A 919 6.53 28.91 -5.95
CA VAL A 919 5.52 29.55 -6.79
C VAL A 919 6.11 30.71 -7.59
N LEU A 920 6.95 31.55 -6.97
CA LEU A 920 7.64 32.63 -7.67
C LEU A 920 8.64 32.10 -8.69
N VAL A 921 9.45 31.11 -8.34
CA VAL A 921 10.39 30.44 -9.26
C VAL A 921 9.62 29.91 -10.47
N ARG A 922 8.51 29.21 -10.26
CA ARG A 922 7.64 28.69 -11.34
C ARG A 922 7.11 29.80 -12.24
N TYR A 923 6.69 30.92 -11.68
CA TYR A 923 6.17 32.05 -12.44
C TYR A 923 7.29 32.78 -13.23
N LEU A 924 8.45 33.03 -12.60
CA LEU A 924 9.62 33.62 -13.26
C LEU A 924 10.12 32.75 -14.41
N ASN A 925 10.13 31.42 -14.25
CA ASN A 925 10.45 30.50 -15.33
C ASN A 925 9.48 30.57 -16.50
N SER A 926 8.18 30.69 -16.22
CA SER A 926 7.18 30.84 -17.28
C SER A 926 7.44 32.10 -18.12
N ILE A 927 7.79 33.23 -17.47
CA ILE A 927 8.16 34.46 -18.16
C ILE A 927 9.45 34.28 -18.96
N ARG A 928 10.50 33.69 -18.35
CA ARG A 928 11.77 33.46 -19.02
C ARG A 928 11.63 32.56 -20.25
N GLN A 929 10.87 31.48 -20.14
CA GLN A 929 10.61 30.56 -21.24
C GLN A 929 9.92 31.27 -22.41
N SER A 930 8.87 32.05 -22.11
CA SER A 930 8.19 32.87 -23.12
C SER A 930 9.16 33.88 -23.77
N ASN A 931 10.00 34.55 -22.97
CA ASN A 931 10.98 35.51 -23.49
C ASN A 931 12.02 34.86 -24.41
N ARG A 932 12.49 33.64 -24.09
CA ARG A 932 13.41 32.87 -24.93
C ARG A 932 12.80 32.47 -26.27
N GLU A 933 11.58 31.95 -26.25
CA GLU A 933 10.85 31.59 -27.49
C GLU A 933 10.64 32.81 -28.40
N GLU A 934 10.39 33.99 -27.82
CA GLU A 934 10.29 35.22 -28.58
C GLU A 934 11.65 35.70 -29.11
N LEU A 935 12.74 35.55 -28.35
CA LEU A 935 14.10 35.85 -28.83
C LEU A 935 14.53 34.94 -29.97
N GLU A 936 14.32 33.62 -29.84
CA GLU A 936 14.62 32.63 -30.88
C GLU A 936 13.84 32.92 -32.16
N ALA A 937 12.55 33.28 -32.04
CA ALA A 937 11.73 33.67 -33.18
C ALA A 937 12.27 34.93 -33.89
N ILE A 938 12.66 35.96 -33.14
CA ILE A 938 13.23 37.19 -33.70
C ILE A 938 14.57 36.91 -34.39
N ASP A 939 15.46 36.18 -33.71
CA ASP A 939 16.80 35.87 -34.20
C ASP A 939 16.74 35.04 -35.49
N TYR A 940 15.79 34.09 -35.58
CA TYR A 940 15.54 33.33 -36.79
C TYR A 940 15.11 34.22 -37.97
N ILE A 941 14.19 35.16 -37.76
CA ILE A 941 13.68 36.05 -38.83
C ILE A 941 14.78 37.03 -39.29
N ILE A 942 15.61 37.53 -38.36
CA ILE A 942 16.71 38.45 -38.68
C ILE A 942 17.81 37.75 -39.48
N ALA A 943 18.12 36.49 -39.14
CA ALA A 943 19.22 35.73 -39.75
C ALA A 943 18.98 35.35 -41.22
N ASP A 944 17.73 35.43 -41.72
CA ASP A 944 17.36 35.13 -43.11
C ASP A 944 17.88 33.76 -43.59
N SER A 945 17.92 32.78 -42.68
CA SER A 945 18.53 31.48 -42.94
C SER A 945 17.60 30.62 -43.81
N HIS A 946 17.82 30.60 -45.12
CA HIS A 946 17.13 29.70 -46.06
C HIS A 946 17.53 28.21 -45.92
N THR A 947 18.38 27.87 -44.95
CA THR A 947 18.96 26.54 -44.75
C THR A 947 18.14 25.64 -43.82
N THR A 948 17.17 26.18 -43.08
CA THR A 948 16.31 25.41 -42.15
C THR A 948 14.83 25.77 -42.34
N SER A 949 13.93 24.85 -42.00
CA SER A 949 12.48 25.10 -42.08
C SER A 949 12.04 26.02 -40.93
N PRO A 950 11.11 26.95 -41.17
CA PRO A 950 10.70 27.94 -40.16
C PRO A 950 10.07 27.30 -38.91
N PRO A 951 10.36 27.83 -37.70
CA PRO A 951 9.75 27.35 -36.46
C PRO A 951 8.23 27.53 -36.49
N ASN A 952 7.46 26.47 -36.23
CA ASN A 952 5.98 26.56 -36.14
C ASN A 952 5.53 26.97 -34.73
N THR A 953 6.03 28.09 -34.21
CA THR A 953 5.63 28.65 -32.91
C THR A 953 4.72 29.86 -33.09
N GLU A 954 3.86 30.17 -32.10
CA GLU A 954 3.04 31.39 -32.15
C GLU A 954 3.90 32.66 -32.14
N SER A 955 5.00 32.65 -31.37
CA SER A 955 6.00 33.72 -31.34
C SER A 955 6.58 33.98 -32.73
N TYR A 956 6.97 32.93 -33.48
CA TYR A 956 7.43 33.08 -34.86
C TYR A 956 6.35 33.72 -35.76
N LYS A 957 5.12 33.23 -35.72
CA LYS A 957 4.01 33.78 -36.52
C LYS A 957 3.75 35.26 -36.19
N LYS A 958 3.80 35.63 -34.91
CA LYS A 958 3.63 37.01 -34.44
C LYS A 958 4.72 37.93 -35.01
N TYR A 959 5.99 37.61 -34.82
CA TYR A 959 7.09 38.45 -35.29
C TYR A 959 7.26 38.42 -36.82
N HIS A 960 6.92 37.31 -37.47
CA HIS A 960 6.90 37.23 -38.94
C HIS A 960 5.81 38.11 -39.52
N ARG A 961 4.60 38.16 -38.92
CA ARG A 961 3.56 39.11 -39.34
C ARG A 961 4.01 40.55 -39.15
N LEU A 962 4.61 40.88 -37.99
CA LEU A 962 5.15 42.23 -37.74
C LEU A 962 6.22 42.63 -38.76
N TYR A 963 7.12 41.70 -39.10
CA TYR A 963 8.13 41.87 -40.12
C TYR A 963 7.51 42.15 -41.50
N GLU A 964 6.56 41.32 -41.94
CA GLU A 964 5.86 41.51 -43.22
C GLU A 964 5.02 42.78 -43.27
N THR A 965 4.31 43.13 -42.19
CA THR A 965 3.53 44.37 -42.11
C THR A 965 4.45 45.59 -42.21
N CYS A 966 5.58 45.60 -41.50
CA CYS A 966 6.55 46.69 -41.60
C CYS A 966 7.13 46.77 -43.03
N ARG A 967 7.47 45.63 -43.63
CA ARG A 967 7.99 45.54 -44.99
C ARG A 967 7.00 46.10 -46.01
N GLN A 968 5.73 45.75 -45.88
CA GLN A 968 4.66 46.22 -46.75
C GLN A 968 4.43 47.73 -46.58
N GLN A 969 4.33 48.22 -45.35
CA GLN A 969 4.14 49.66 -45.07
C GLN A 969 5.26 50.52 -45.64
N VAL A 970 6.52 50.08 -45.50
CA VAL A 970 7.66 50.81 -46.07
C VAL A 970 7.62 50.77 -47.59
N THR A 971 7.24 49.64 -48.19
CA THR A 971 7.10 49.52 -49.65
C THR A 971 6.01 50.47 -50.18
N GLU A 972 4.84 50.48 -49.55
CA GLU A 972 3.72 51.38 -49.87
C GLU A 972 4.11 52.86 -49.66
N GLN A 973 4.88 53.16 -48.61
CA GLN A 973 5.41 54.50 -48.36
C GLN A 973 6.32 54.97 -49.52
N PHE A 974 7.18 54.09 -50.04
CA PHE A 974 8.03 54.43 -51.19
C PHE A 974 7.26 54.54 -52.51
N ASP A 975 6.15 53.81 -52.68
CA ASP A 975 5.27 53.96 -53.84
C ASP A 975 4.54 55.31 -53.81
N ASP A 976 3.97 55.72 -52.66
CA ASP A 976 3.37 57.05 -52.48
C ASP A 976 4.39 58.19 -52.65
N LEU A 977 5.61 58.01 -52.13
CA LEU A 977 6.71 58.96 -52.34
C LEU A 977 7.08 59.07 -53.82
N ARG A 978 7.11 57.97 -54.58
CA ARG A 978 7.39 57.97 -56.02
C ARG A 978 6.32 58.75 -56.79
N ASP A 979 5.03 58.58 -56.45
CA ASP A 979 3.93 59.30 -57.08
C ASP A 979 3.91 60.80 -56.75
N LYS A 980 4.27 61.17 -55.50
CA LYS A 980 4.43 62.57 -55.09
C LYS A 980 5.60 63.27 -55.78
N VAL A 981 6.71 62.57 -56.00
CA VAL A 981 7.88 63.08 -56.74
C VAL A 981 7.53 63.33 -58.21
N LYS A 982 6.64 62.52 -58.81
CA LYS A 982 6.13 62.71 -60.19
C LYS A 982 5.16 63.89 -60.33
N SER A 983 4.31 64.13 -59.33
CA SER A 983 3.16 65.05 -59.42
C SER A 983 3.40 66.48 -58.94
N THR A 984 4.49 66.76 -58.22
CA THR A 984 4.75 68.09 -57.62
C THR A 984 5.83 68.90 -58.36
N GLU A 985 5.64 70.22 -58.43
CA GLU A 985 6.63 71.19 -58.97
C GLU A 985 7.99 71.11 -58.23
N TYR A 986 7.95 70.62 -56.98
CA TYR A 986 9.09 70.37 -56.10
C TYR A 986 10.06 69.30 -56.63
N GLY A 987 9.54 68.23 -57.25
CA GLY A 987 10.36 67.15 -57.85
C GLY A 987 11.17 67.62 -59.07
N ARG A 988 10.65 68.58 -59.85
CA ARG A 988 11.34 69.16 -61.01
C ARG A 988 12.46 70.16 -60.63
N ARG A 989 12.42 70.74 -59.43
CA ARG A 989 13.32 71.84 -59.02
C ARG A 989 14.53 71.39 -58.20
N TYR A 990 14.41 70.30 -57.42
CA TYR A 990 15.46 69.86 -56.49
C TYR A 990 16.09 68.49 -56.83
N GLY A 991 15.48 67.66 -57.68
CA GLY A 991 16.00 66.35 -58.12
C GLY A 991 15.97 65.24 -57.04
N HIS A 992 15.95 63.97 -57.47
CA HIS A 992 15.84 62.78 -56.60
C HIS A 992 16.87 62.74 -55.45
N LYS A 993 18.07 63.30 -55.66
CA LYS A 993 19.17 63.31 -54.68
C LYS A 993 18.89 64.15 -53.44
N ASN A 994 18.26 65.33 -53.59
CA ASN A 994 17.95 66.18 -52.43
C ASN A 994 16.81 65.59 -51.58
N ILE A 995 15.82 64.97 -52.21
CA ILE A 995 14.70 64.30 -51.53
C ILE A 995 15.16 63.04 -50.79
N ALA A 996 16.07 62.25 -51.39
CA ALA A 996 16.69 61.12 -50.71
C ALA A 996 17.49 61.55 -49.47
N GLN A 997 18.16 62.72 -49.53
CA GLN A 997 18.89 63.30 -48.41
C GLN A 997 17.96 63.67 -47.24
N ASP A 998 16.78 64.22 -47.52
CA ASP A 998 15.77 64.61 -46.53
C ASP A 998 15.13 63.40 -45.84
N ILE A 999 14.88 62.32 -46.58
CA ILE A 999 14.21 61.11 -46.07
C ILE A 999 15.22 60.12 -45.45
N ARG A 1000 16.53 60.28 -45.71
CA ARG A 1000 17.60 59.47 -45.11
C ARG A 1000 17.54 59.42 -43.59
N MET A 1001 17.11 60.49 -42.94
CA MET A 1001 16.94 60.53 -41.47
C MET A 1001 15.87 59.56 -40.96
N GLN A 1002 14.94 59.12 -41.82
CA GLN A 1002 13.91 58.14 -41.49
C GLN A 1002 14.38 56.68 -41.71
N PHE A 1003 15.33 56.45 -42.64
CA PHE A 1003 15.87 55.12 -43.00
C PHE A 1003 17.39 55.08 -42.86
N ILE A 1004 17.90 55.45 -41.69
CA ILE A 1004 19.34 55.57 -41.39
C ILE A 1004 20.07 54.24 -41.60
N GLU A 1005 19.37 53.12 -41.42
CA GLU A 1005 19.81 51.74 -41.62
C GLU A 1005 20.01 51.33 -43.09
N SER A 1006 19.55 52.14 -44.05
CA SER A 1006 19.66 51.84 -45.48
C SER A 1006 20.71 52.71 -46.17
N ASN A 1007 21.38 52.17 -47.19
CA ASN A 1007 22.34 52.95 -47.98
C ASN A 1007 21.61 54.07 -48.73
N ILE A 1008 22.18 55.28 -48.72
CA ILE A 1008 21.59 56.43 -49.43
C ILE A 1008 21.39 56.12 -50.92
N LYS A 1009 22.26 55.33 -51.55
CA LYS A 1009 22.12 54.90 -52.94
C LYS A 1009 20.90 54.00 -53.18
N ASP A 1010 20.56 53.14 -52.21
CA ASP A 1010 19.36 52.30 -52.30
C ASP A 1010 18.09 53.13 -52.09
N ILE A 1011 18.14 54.17 -51.24
CA ILE A 1011 17.04 55.12 -51.07
C ILE A 1011 16.86 55.97 -52.35
N GLU A 1012 17.95 56.46 -52.93
CA GLU A 1012 17.95 57.19 -54.21
C GLU A 1012 17.34 56.33 -55.33
N HIS A 1013 17.81 55.09 -55.51
CA HIS A 1013 17.25 54.17 -56.50
C HIS A 1013 15.81 53.75 -56.20
N ALA A 1014 15.40 53.65 -54.94
CA ALA A 1014 14.02 53.31 -54.57
C ALA A 1014 13.01 54.38 -55.04
N LEU A 1015 13.45 55.63 -55.18
CA LEU A 1015 12.65 56.77 -55.65
C LEU A 1015 12.58 56.89 -57.19
N GLU A 1016 13.34 56.09 -57.95
CA GLU A 1016 13.30 56.05 -59.42
C GLU A 1016 12.11 55.21 -59.95
N GLU A 1017 11.72 55.41 -61.22
CA GLU A 1017 10.56 54.71 -61.82
C GLU A 1017 10.69 53.18 -61.86
N SER A 1018 11.91 52.65 -61.98
CA SER A 1018 12.22 51.21 -61.96
C SER A 1018 12.75 50.71 -60.61
N GLY A 1019 12.60 51.52 -59.54
CA GLY A 1019 13.23 51.35 -58.24
C GLY A 1019 12.65 50.30 -57.29
N GLN A 1020 11.67 49.48 -57.71
CA GLN A 1020 10.94 48.57 -56.81
C GLN A 1020 11.85 47.60 -56.04
N VAL A 1021 12.90 47.08 -56.68
CA VAL A 1021 13.87 46.17 -56.02
C VAL A 1021 14.67 46.90 -54.94
N ALA A 1022 15.03 48.16 -55.16
CA ALA A 1022 15.72 48.98 -54.17
C ALA A 1022 14.79 49.36 -53.01
N ALA A 1023 13.52 49.66 -53.28
CA ALA A 1023 12.50 49.89 -52.24
C ALA A 1023 12.30 48.64 -51.36
N GLN A 1024 12.30 47.43 -51.95
CA GLN A 1024 12.27 46.19 -51.20
C GLN A 1024 13.51 46.00 -50.32
N ARG A 1025 14.71 46.36 -50.79
CA ARG A 1025 15.93 46.33 -49.97
C ARG A 1025 15.86 47.27 -48.77
N VAL A 1026 15.36 48.50 -48.97
CA VAL A 1026 15.13 49.47 -47.90
C VAL A 1026 14.08 48.96 -46.90
N ALA A 1027 13.00 48.37 -47.40
CA ALA A 1027 11.94 47.77 -46.57
C ALA A 1027 12.44 46.58 -45.73
N VAL A 1028 13.29 45.72 -46.29
CA VAL A 1028 13.95 44.61 -45.56
C VAL A 1028 14.88 45.16 -44.47
N ALA A 1029 15.72 46.14 -44.80
CA ALA A 1029 16.62 46.77 -43.83
C ALA A 1029 15.84 47.42 -42.67
N ARG A 1030 14.76 48.15 -42.98
CA ARG A 1030 13.88 48.76 -41.98
C ARG A 1030 13.22 47.72 -41.08
N SER A 1031 12.69 46.66 -41.67
CA SER A 1031 11.98 45.59 -40.95
C SER A 1031 12.92 44.82 -40.01
N ARG A 1032 14.16 44.55 -40.45
CA ARG A 1032 15.21 43.98 -39.59
C ARG A 1032 15.58 44.91 -38.45
N ARG A 1033 15.72 46.22 -38.71
CA ARG A 1033 16.00 47.20 -37.66
C ARG A 1033 14.88 47.26 -36.62
N TYR A 1034 13.63 47.25 -37.07
CA TYR A 1034 12.46 47.20 -36.18
C TYR A 1034 12.45 45.96 -35.28
N LEU A 1035 12.75 44.78 -35.84
CA LEU A 1035 12.90 43.56 -35.05
C LEU A 1035 14.09 43.63 -34.07
N GLN A 1036 15.21 44.25 -34.45
CA GLN A 1036 16.35 44.47 -33.55
C GLN A 1036 15.99 45.39 -32.37
N ASP A 1037 15.17 46.42 -32.61
CA ASP A 1037 14.67 47.30 -31.55
C ASP A 1037 13.72 46.52 -30.60
N CYS A 1038 12.94 45.57 -31.13
CA CYS A 1038 12.11 44.64 -30.33
C CYS A 1038 12.96 43.59 -29.57
N ARG A 1039 14.11 43.19 -30.11
CA ARG A 1039 15.04 42.23 -29.49
C ARG A 1039 15.73 42.81 -28.26
N THR A 1040 16.08 44.09 -28.30
CA THR A 1040 16.89 44.76 -27.26
C THR A 1040 16.30 44.62 -25.84
N PRO A 1041 15.03 44.99 -25.55
CA PRO A 1041 14.46 44.82 -24.22
C PRO A 1041 14.36 43.35 -23.78
N LYS A 1042 14.09 42.43 -24.72
CA LYS A 1042 14.03 40.98 -24.44
C LYS A 1042 15.38 40.40 -24.05
N ALA A 1043 16.44 40.82 -24.73
CA ALA A 1043 17.80 40.43 -24.41
C ALA A 1043 18.23 40.98 -23.05
N ALA A 1044 17.83 42.22 -22.72
CA ALA A 1044 18.04 42.79 -21.38
C ALA A 1044 17.31 41.99 -20.30
N LEU A 1045 16.07 41.58 -20.56
CA LEU A 1045 15.29 40.72 -19.65
C LEU A 1045 15.95 39.34 -19.45
N GLU A 1046 16.45 38.71 -20.50
CA GLU A 1046 17.19 37.45 -20.37
C GLU A 1046 18.47 37.62 -19.52
N ALA A 1047 19.21 38.71 -19.70
CA ALA A 1047 20.35 39.05 -18.86
C ALA A 1047 19.96 39.28 -17.39
N GLY A 1048 18.77 39.84 -17.16
CA GLY A 1048 18.14 39.94 -15.85
C GLY A 1048 17.98 38.60 -15.14
N PHE A 1049 17.41 37.60 -15.83
CA PHE A 1049 17.26 36.25 -15.30
C PHE A 1049 18.60 35.57 -14.97
N VAL A 1050 19.64 35.85 -15.77
CA VAL A 1050 21.01 35.40 -15.49
C VAL A 1050 21.56 36.08 -14.24
N THR A 1051 21.28 37.37 -14.04
CA THR A 1051 21.75 38.15 -12.88
C THR A 1051 21.19 37.62 -11.57
N VAL A 1052 19.91 37.23 -11.54
CA VAL A 1052 19.27 36.60 -10.36
C VAL A 1052 19.59 35.10 -10.21
N LYS A 1053 20.52 34.58 -11.03
CA LYS A 1053 20.94 33.17 -11.05
C LYS A 1053 19.79 32.18 -11.19
N LEU A 1054 18.73 32.53 -11.91
CA LEU A 1054 17.66 31.58 -12.17
C LEU A 1054 18.24 30.43 -13.01
N GLY A 1055 18.27 29.22 -12.45
CA GLY A 1055 18.84 28.05 -13.12
C GLY A 1055 18.13 27.72 -14.43
N THR A 1056 18.80 27.04 -15.35
CA THR A 1056 18.11 26.36 -16.47
C THR A 1056 17.41 25.11 -15.93
N GLN A 1057 16.43 24.54 -16.66
CA GLN A 1057 15.96 23.20 -16.30
C GLN A 1057 17.16 22.26 -16.23
N ALA A 1058 17.42 21.70 -15.04
CA ALA A 1058 18.52 20.78 -14.86
C ALA A 1058 18.33 19.59 -15.82
N GLN A 1059 19.42 19.07 -16.40
CA GLN A 1059 19.38 17.71 -16.94
C GLN A 1059 18.89 16.81 -15.80
N GLU A 1060 17.92 15.95 -16.07
CA GLU A 1060 17.48 14.95 -15.10
C GLU A 1060 18.71 14.16 -14.67
N VAL A 1061 19.24 14.46 -13.48
CA VAL A 1061 20.21 13.59 -12.83
C VAL A 1061 19.43 12.32 -12.53
N ASP A 1062 19.83 11.21 -13.16
CA ASP A 1062 19.21 9.92 -12.93
C ASP A 1062 19.58 9.45 -11.52
N LEU A 1063 18.73 9.77 -10.55
CA LEU A 1063 18.84 9.29 -9.17
C LEU A 1063 18.49 7.80 -9.05
N LYS A 1064 18.22 7.08 -10.17
CA LYS A 1064 18.01 5.63 -10.14
C LYS A 1064 19.21 4.93 -9.52
N GLY A 1065 18.98 4.34 -8.35
CA GLY A 1065 19.98 3.60 -7.59
C GLY A 1065 20.51 4.35 -6.37
N GLN A 1066 20.21 5.64 -6.18
CA GLN A 1066 20.44 6.31 -4.90
C GLN A 1066 19.26 6.03 -3.97
N CYS A 1067 19.45 5.12 -3.02
CA CYS A 1067 18.48 4.91 -1.96
C CYS A 1067 18.81 5.82 -0.78
N PHE A 1068 17.85 6.63 -0.35
CA PHE A 1068 17.98 7.45 0.84
C PHE A 1068 17.19 6.81 1.97
N TRP A 1069 17.90 6.37 3.00
CA TRP A 1069 17.34 5.64 4.13
C TRP A 1069 17.14 6.56 5.32
N VAL A 1070 15.97 6.48 5.93
CA VAL A 1070 15.70 7.14 7.20
C VAL A 1070 15.04 6.12 8.15
N PRO A 1071 15.31 6.16 9.47
CA PRO A 1071 14.74 5.18 10.39
C PRO A 1071 13.21 5.24 10.39
N ALA A 1072 12.60 4.07 10.48
CA ALA A 1072 11.16 3.95 10.45
C ALA A 1072 10.54 4.34 11.80
N SER A 1073 9.51 5.19 11.78
CA SER A 1073 8.73 5.60 12.96
C SER A 1073 7.50 4.69 13.15
N VAL A 1074 7.72 3.38 13.07
CA VAL A 1074 6.63 2.40 13.15
C VAL A 1074 6.34 2.08 14.61
N ARG A 1075 5.08 2.30 15.02
CA ARG A 1075 4.57 1.80 16.30
C ARG A 1075 4.50 0.29 16.26
N HIS A 1076 5.53 -0.37 16.77
CA HIS A 1076 5.50 -1.80 17.03
C HIS A 1076 4.74 -2.07 18.34
N GLU A 1077 3.94 -3.13 18.38
CA GLU A 1077 3.15 -3.51 19.57
C GLU A 1077 4.08 -3.60 20.80
N VAL A 1078 3.66 -3.05 21.95
CA VAL A 1078 4.33 -3.22 23.26
C VAL A 1078 3.25 -3.67 24.26
N PRO A 1079 3.61 -4.39 25.35
CA PRO A 1079 3.58 -5.83 25.57
C PRO A 1079 2.23 -6.37 26.12
N GLN A 1080 2.13 -7.71 26.24
CA GLN A 1080 0.98 -8.49 26.75
C GLN A 1080 0.33 -8.01 28.06
N ALA A 1081 0.99 -7.20 28.89
CA ALA A 1081 0.44 -6.74 30.17
C ALA A 1081 -0.84 -5.88 30.04
N GLU A 1082 -1.10 -5.28 28.87
CA GLU A 1082 -2.33 -4.51 28.59
C GLU A 1082 -3.45 -5.33 27.90
N GLN A 1083 -3.29 -6.64 27.69
CA GLN A 1083 -4.23 -7.48 26.91
C GLN A 1083 -5.62 -7.69 27.55
N ALA A 1084 -5.88 -7.15 28.75
CA ALA A 1084 -7.22 -7.15 29.32
C ALA A 1084 -8.18 -6.15 28.65
N SER A 1085 -7.71 -5.23 27.80
CA SER A 1085 -8.61 -4.34 27.07
C SER A 1085 -8.14 -3.99 25.66
N ARG A 1086 -8.91 -4.46 24.66
CA ARG A 1086 -9.01 -3.96 23.28
C ARG A 1086 -7.69 -3.91 22.51
N SER A 1087 -7.54 -4.84 21.56
CA SER A 1087 -6.59 -4.81 20.46
C SER A 1087 -6.47 -3.40 19.86
N ARG A 1088 -5.41 -2.68 20.20
CA ARG A 1088 -5.01 -1.40 19.58
C ARG A 1088 -4.02 -1.74 18.48
N TYR A 1089 -4.51 -1.86 17.25
CA TYR A 1089 -3.72 -2.24 16.09
C TYR A 1089 -2.61 -1.20 15.78
N SER A 1090 -1.47 -1.68 15.31
CA SER A 1090 -0.39 -0.85 14.76
C SER A 1090 -0.83 -0.25 13.41
N PHE A 1091 -1.07 1.06 13.38
CA PHE A 1091 -1.36 1.78 12.14
C PHE A 1091 -0.04 2.19 11.47
N PHE A 1092 0.29 1.56 10.36
CA PHE A 1092 1.33 2.06 9.47
C PHE A 1092 0.81 3.35 8.82
N ILE A 1093 1.46 4.47 9.12
CA ILE A 1093 1.08 5.78 8.58
C ILE A 1093 2.10 6.17 7.51
N TYR A 1094 1.60 6.27 6.27
CA TYR A 1094 2.40 6.79 5.16
C TYR A 1094 2.29 8.30 5.12
N GLY A 1095 3.36 8.95 4.71
CA GLY A 1095 3.37 10.39 4.63
C GLY A 1095 4.16 10.95 3.48
N GLY A 1096 3.97 12.23 3.25
CA GLY A 1096 4.61 12.97 2.19
C GLY A 1096 4.32 14.47 2.28
N VAL A 1097 4.97 15.21 1.40
CA VAL A 1097 4.76 16.65 1.26
C VAL A 1097 4.68 17.00 -0.22
N ASN A 1098 3.67 17.78 -0.59
CA ASN A 1098 3.47 18.27 -1.96
C ASN A 1098 3.44 19.80 -1.98
N VAL A 1099 4.45 20.38 -2.62
CA VAL A 1099 4.67 21.83 -2.74
C VAL A 1099 4.39 22.23 -4.19
N GLN A 1100 3.15 22.10 -4.63
CA GLN A 1100 2.71 22.47 -5.98
C GLN A 1100 1.32 23.10 -5.98
N PRO A 1101 1.14 24.25 -5.30
CA PRO A 1101 -0.18 24.84 -5.13
C PRO A 1101 -0.80 25.25 -6.46
N LYS A 1102 -2.11 25.15 -6.53
CA LYS A 1102 -2.90 25.75 -7.60
C LYS A 1102 -2.78 27.28 -7.50
N ILE A 1103 -2.45 27.90 -8.64
CA ILE A 1103 -2.36 29.36 -8.74
C ILE A 1103 -3.72 29.90 -9.21
N ASN A 1104 -4.34 30.73 -8.37
CA ASN A 1104 -5.56 31.45 -8.71
C ASN A 1104 -5.19 32.92 -9.05
N THR A 1105 -5.33 33.31 -10.32
CA THR A 1105 -5.07 34.70 -10.77
C THR A 1105 -6.35 35.54 -10.70
N LYS A 1106 -6.30 36.68 -10.02
CA LYS A 1106 -7.47 37.59 -9.88
C LYS A 1106 -7.75 38.50 -11.11
N GLN A 1107 -7.19 38.21 -12.29
CA GLN A 1107 -7.51 38.91 -13.55
C GLN A 1107 -7.63 37.91 -14.72
N GLY A 1108 -8.52 38.23 -15.67
CA GLY A 1108 -9.24 37.29 -16.53
C GLY A 1108 -8.42 36.45 -17.52
N ASN A 1109 -8.91 35.21 -17.71
CA ASN A 1109 -8.71 34.27 -18.82
C ASN A 1109 -7.28 33.90 -19.23
N ALA A 1110 -6.70 32.94 -18.50
CA ALA A 1110 -6.26 31.61 -18.99
C ALA A 1110 -5.54 30.87 -17.85
N PRO A 1111 -5.77 29.57 -17.61
CA PRO A 1111 -4.88 28.79 -16.74
C PRO A 1111 -3.47 28.79 -17.36
N LEU A 1112 -2.47 29.24 -16.61
CA LEU A 1112 -1.08 29.24 -17.06
C LEU A 1112 -0.64 27.80 -17.31
N GLY A 1113 -0.28 27.50 -18.56
CA GLY A 1113 0.27 26.24 -19.00
C GLY A 1113 1.69 26.04 -18.47
N GLY A 1114 1.79 25.33 -17.36
CA GLY A 1114 2.97 24.56 -17.00
C GLY A 1114 2.47 23.17 -16.66
N SER A 1115 3.05 22.12 -17.26
CA SER A 1115 2.73 20.76 -16.86
C SER A 1115 2.92 20.66 -15.35
N ARG A 1116 1.84 20.33 -14.62
CA ARG A 1116 1.99 19.79 -13.26
C ARG A 1116 3.08 18.72 -13.35
N ILE A 1117 4.04 18.70 -12.42
CA ILE A 1117 4.81 17.47 -12.24
C ILE A 1117 3.73 16.47 -11.84
N GLY A 1118 3.41 15.54 -12.73
CA GLY A 1118 2.24 14.71 -12.58
C GLY A 1118 2.34 13.98 -11.24
N GLY A 1119 1.49 14.32 -10.27
CA GLY A 1119 1.30 13.47 -9.09
C GLY A 1119 0.85 12.05 -9.50
N SER A 1120 0.26 11.91 -10.69
CA SER A 1120 -0.04 10.61 -11.28
C SER A 1120 1.19 9.83 -11.77
N ALA A 1121 2.35 10.46 -11.90
CA ALA A 1121 3.60 9.78 -12.25
C ALA A 1121 4.17 8.98 -11.07
N PHE A 1122 3.73 9.26 -9.84
CA PHE A 1122 4.10 8.49 -8.65
C PHE A 1122 3.13 7.33 -8.34
N ASN A 1123 1.92 7.34 -8.90
CA ASN A 1123 0.88 6.34 -8.62
C ASN A 1123 0.49 5.47 -9.82
N ASN A 1124 1.29 5.43 -10.90
CA ASN A 1124 0.97 4.55 -12.02
C ASN A 1124 2.22 3.83 -12.54
N VAL A 1125 2.52 2.68 -11.94
CA VAL A 1125 3.53 1.73 -12.44
C VAL A 1125 3.31 1.40 -13.92
N ASN A 1126 2.06 1.47 -14.42
CA ASN A 1126 1.79 1.29 -15.85
C ASN A 1126 2.25 2.48 -16.72
N ALA A 1127 2.28 3.70 -16.19
CA ALA A 1127 2.84 4.86 -16.90
C ALA A 1127 4.37 4.80 -16.93
N GLN A 1128 5.01 4.38 -15.82
CA GLN A 1128 6.46 4.17 -15.77
C GLN A 1128 6.89 2.97 -16.63
N ALA A 1129 6.15 1.86 -16.60
CA ALA A 1129 6.37 0.70 -17.45
C ALA A 1129 6.14 1.01 -18.92
N ALA A 1130 5.09 1.76 -19.26
CA ALA A 1130 4.85 2.25 -20.62
C ALA A 1130 5.95 3.21 -21.07
N MET A 1131 6.44 4.11 -20.20
CA MET A 1131 7.54 5.03 -20.49
C MET A 1131 8.87 4.29 -20.69
N ASN A 1132 9.19 3.32 -19.83
CA ASN A 1132 10.38 2.47 -19.98
C ASN A 1132 10.28 1.60 -21.25
N HIS A 1133 9.10 1.05 -21.54
CA HIS A 1133 8.84 0.27 -22.75
C HIS A 1133 8.96 1.14 -24.00
N LYS A 1134 8.43 2.36 -23.96
CA LYS A 1134 8.55 3.39 -25.01
C LYS A 1134 10.01 3.74 -25.29
N LEU A 1135 10.79 4.02 -24.25
CA LEU A 1135 12.22 4.36 -24.38
C LEU A 1135 13.02 3.18 -24.92
N ARG A 1136 12.75 1.95 -24.45
CA ARG A 1136 13.40 0.72 -24.93
C ARG A 1136 13.10 0.46 -26.41
N ILE A 1137 11.84 0.63 -26.83
CA ILE A 1137 11.44 0.50 -28.24
C ILE A 1137 12.19 1.51 -29.11
N LEU A 1138 12.26 2.78 -28.67
CA LEU A 1138 12.93 3.83 -29.42
C LEU A 1138 14.44 3.61 -29.52
N GLN A 1139 15.11 3.26 -28.41
CA GLN A 1139 16.54 2.94 -28.38
C GLN A 1139 16.86 1.72 -29.26
N SER A 1140 16.04 0.67 -29.17
CA SER A 1140 16.19 -0.50 -30.03
C SER A 1140 16.07 -0.11 -31.50
N ALA A 1141 15.03 0.65 -31.87
CA ALA A 1141 14.82 1.06 -33.25
C ALA A 1141 15.94 1.97 -33.77
N GLN A 1142 16.51 2.84 -32.93
CA GLN A 1142 17.67 3.67 -33.28
C GLN A 1142 18.93 2.85 -33.55
N LEU A 1143 19.09 1.71 -32.87
CA LEU A 1143 20.24 0.81 -33.03
C LEU A 1143 20.06 -0.20 -34.16
N THR A 1144 18.84 -0.69 -34.40
CA THR A 1144 18.56 -1.82 -35.31
C THR A 1144 17.99 -1.41 -36.67
N ALA A 1145 17.61 -0.15 -36.87
CA ALA A 1145 17.00 0.30 -38.13
C ALA A 1145 17.94 0.11 -39.32
N VAL A 1146 17.42 -0.52 -40.37
CA VAL A 1146 18.08 -0.67 -41.67
C VAL A 1146 17.85 0.56 -42.54
N LYS A 1147 16.73 1.26 -42.34
CA LYS A 1147 16.39 2.52 -43.03
C LYS A 1147 15.80 3.51 -42.02
N THR A 1148 16.26 4.76 -42.08
CA THR A 1148 15.71 5.86 -41.28
C THR A 1148 15.17 6.93 -42.23
N GLU A 1149 13.96 7.42 -41.98
CA GLU A 1149 13.29 8.43 -42.80
C GLU A 1149 12.87 9.62 -41.95
N HIS A 1150 13.34 10.81 -42.32
CA HIS A 1150 13.01 12.06 -41.64
C HIS A 1150 11.87 12.76 -42.37
N LEU A 1151 10.74 12.93 -41.70
CA LEU A 1151 9.57 13.61 -42.22
C LEU A 1151 9.65 15.11 -41.95
N ALA A 1152 9.13 15.92 -42.88
CA ALA A 1152 9.19 17.39 -42.82
C ALA A 1152 8.51 18.01 -41.58
N ASP A 1153 7.65 17.27 -40.88
CA ASP A 1153 6.95 17.73 -39.68
C ASP A 1153 7.71 17.49 -38.36
N GLY A 1154 8.90 16.86 -38.43
CA GLY A 1154 9.75 16.54 -37.27
C GLY A 1154 9.60 15.11 -36.77
N ARG A 1155 8.87 14.25 -37.48
CA ARG A 1155 8.81 12.82 -37.18
C ARG A 1155 9.95 12.06 -37.84
N ILE A 1156 10.49 11.06 -37.15
CA ILE A 1156 11.55 10.18 -37.63
C ILE A 1156 10.99 8.76 -37.64
N ARG A 1157 11.08 8.07 -38.77
CA ARG A 1157 10.70 6.65 -38.89
C ARG A 1157 11.93 5.78 -38.98
N TYR A 1158 11.97 4.77 -38.13
CA TYR A 1158 12.99 3.73 -38.08
C TYR A 1158 12.37 2.43 -38.62
N TYR A 1159 12.94 1.90 -39.70
CA TYR A 1159 12.47 0.68 -40.36
C TYR A 1159 13.39 -0.50 -40.04
N ASP A 1160 12.83 -1.57 -39.48
CA ASP A 1160 13.51 -2.85 -39.31
C ASP A 1160 13.67 -3.59 -40.66
N ILE A 1161 14.50 -4.64 -40.64
CA ILE A 1161 14.68 -5.53 -41.79
C ILE A 1161 13.34 -6.16 -42.23
N GLU A 1162 13.08 -6.15 -43.55
CA GLU A 1162 11.91 -6.78 -44.14
C GLU A 1162 11.95 -8.30 -43.93
N ARG A 1163 10.89 -8.87 -43.36
CA ARG A 1163 10.72 -10.31 -43.16
C ARG A 1163 9.86 -10.89 -44.29
N PRO A 1164 10.34 -11.87 -45.07
CA PRO A 1164 9.60 -12.44 -46.19
C PRO A 1164 8.37 -13.22 -45.69
N SER A 1165 7.29 -13.19 -46.48
CA SER A 1165 6.07 -13.96 -46.22
C SER A 1165 6.35 -15.46 -46.31
N ARG A 1166 5.87 -16.22 -45.30
CA ARG A 1166 5.98 -17.69 -45.28
C ARG A 1166 4.95 -18.39 -46.18
N THR A 1167 3.92 -17.66 -46.59
CA THR A 1167 2.81 -18.18 -47.41
C THR A 1167 2.73 -17.42 -48.73
N PRO A 1168 2.57 -18.12 -49.88
CA PRO A 1168 2.38 -17.47 -51.17
C PRO A 1168 1.09 -16.63 -51.17
N GLY A 1169 1.19 -15.37 -51.59
CA GLY A 1169 0.09 -14.41 -51.55
C GLY A 1169 0.48 -13.03 -52.09
N PRO A 1170 -0.44 -12.04 -52.00
CA PRO A 1170 -0.24 -10.69 -52.53
C PRO A 1170 0.78 -9.86 -51.74
N THR A 1171 1.18 -10.32 -50.54
CA THR A 1171 2.20 -9.69 -49.70
C THR A 1171 3.50 -10.47 -49.83
N ARG A 1172 4.60 -9.80 -50.21
CA ARG A 1172 5.93 -10.40 -50.31
C ARG A 1172 6.62 -10.54 -48.95
N GLY A 1173 6.31 -9.62 -48.02
CA GLY A 1173 6.94 -9.53 -46.72
C GLY A 1173 6.40 -8.38 -45.89
N ASN A 1174 6.90 -8.22 -44.66
CA ASN A 1174 6.56 -7.11 -43.80
C ASN A 1174 7.78 -6.56 -43.05
N ALA A 1175 7.78 -5.27 -42.74
CA ALA A 1175 8.78 -4.63 -41.89
C ALA A 1175 8.10 -4.01 -40.67
N TYR A 1176 8.83 -3.94 -39.57
CA TYR A 1176 8.40 -3.23 -38.37
C TYR A 1176 8.88 -1.78 -38.46
N VAL A 1177 8.00 -0.83 -38.13
CA VAL A 1177 8.28 0.61 -38.23
C VAL A 1177 8.04 1.25 -36.88
N THR A 1178 9.02 2.02 -36.43
CA THR A 1178 8.94 2.85 -35.21
C THR A 1178 9.02 4.32 -35.61
N GLU A 1179 7.97 5.09 -35.35
CA GLU A 1179 7.92 6.53 -35.59
C GLU A 1179 8.10 7.29 -34.27
N HIS A 1180 9.08 8.19 -34.24
CA HIS A 1180 9.34 9.09 -33.12
C HIS A 1180 9.03 10.53 -33.55
N ASN A 1181 8.11 11.17 -32.85
CA ASN A 1181 7.85 12.58 -33.01
C ASN A 1181 8.76 13.39 -32.08
N THR A 1182 9.76 14.04 -32.65
CA THR A 1182 10.76 14.81 -31.89
C THR A 1182 10.18 16.02 -31.14
N LYS A 1183 9.00 16.52 -31.54
CA LYS A 1183 8.33 17.68 -30.91
C LYS A 1183 7.44 17.30 -29.74
N THR A 1184 6.75 16.17 -29.83
CA THR A 1184 5.81 15.71 -28.79
C THR A 1184 6.39 14.59 -27.92
N GLY A 1185 7.56 14.06 -28.29
CA GLY A 1185 8.15 12.87 -27.69
C GLY A 1185 7.35 11.59 -27.96
N GLN A 1186 6.30 11.62 -28.79
CA GLN A 1186 5.43 10.47 -29.02
C GLN A 1186 6.14 9.39 -29.82
N VAL A 1187 6.02 8.13 -29.40
CA VAL A 1187 6.55 6.96 -30.14
C VAL A 1187 5.40 6.06 -30.57
N ARG A 1188 5.31 5.74 -31.86
CA ARG A 1188 4.32 4.81 -32.40
C ARG A 1188 5.02 3.66 -33.08
N THR A 1189 4.45 2.46 -32.99
CA THR A 1189 4.95 1.32 -33.76
C THR A 1189 3.84 0.64 -34.54
N TRP A 1190 4.18 0.15 -35.73
CA TRP A 1190 3.30 -0.65 -36.58
C TRP A 1190 4.10 -1.60 -37.46
N ALA A 1191 3.43 -2.57 -38.06
CA ALA A 1191 4.01 -3.40 -39.11
C ALA A 1191 3.44 -3.01 -40.48
N GLU A 1192 4.30 -2.74 -41.45
CA GLU A 1192 3.95 -2.51 -42.85
C GLU A 1192 4.14 -3.79 -43.64
N SER A 1193 3.13 -4.19 -44.42
CA SER A 1193 3.22 -5.29 -45.39
C SER A 1193 3.42 -4.71 -46.79
N TYR A 1194 4.33 -5.30 -47.55
CA TYR A 1194 4.66 -4.86 -48.91
C TYR A 1194 4.10 -5.83 -49.94
N ASP A 1195 3.60 -5.31 -51.05
CA ASP A 1195 3.33 -6.10 -52.24
C ASP A 1195 4.63 -6.48 -52.97
N HIS A 1196 4.53 -7.31 -54.02
CA HIS A 1196 5.68 -7.72 -54.82
C HIS A 1196 6.36 -6.56 -55.57
N GLN A 1197 5.71 -5.40 -55.68
CA GLN A 1197 6.25 -4.18 -56.29
C GLN A 1197 6.94 -3.27 -55.25
N GLY A 1198 6.85 -3.59 -53.95
CA GLY A 1198 7.44 -2.83 -52.85
C GLY A 1198 6.55 -1.72 -52.29
N ASN A 1199 5.29 -1.63 -52.73
CA ASN A 1199 4.35 -0.67 -52.17
C ASN A 1199 3.71 -1.23 -50.89
N VAL A 1200 3.47 -0.36 -49.91
CA VAL A 1200 2.75 -0.75 -48.69
C VAL A 1200 1.30 -1.06 -49.05
N ASN A 1201 0.90 -2.32 -48.91
CA ASN A 1201 -0.46 -2.77 -49.19
C ASN A 1201 -1.30 -2.99 -47.93
N ARG A 1202 -0.68 -3.04 -46.74
CA ARG A 1202 -1.36 -3.18 -45.45
C ARG A 1202 -0.52 -2.68 -44.29
N VAL A 1203 -1.17 -2.09 -43.29
CA VAL A 1203 -0.54 -1.60 -42.05
C VAL A 1203 -1.23 -2.20 -40.83
N HIS A 1204 -0.47 -2.58 -39.81
CA HIS A 1204 -1.01 -3.07 -38.53
C HIS A 1204 -0.39 -2.30 -37.36
N PRO A 1205 -1.15 -1.37 -36.74
CA PRO A 1205 -0.69 -0.65 -35.55
C PRO A 1205 -0.40 -1.61 -34.39
N LYS A 1206 0.67 -1.34 -33.64
CA LYS A 1206 1.15 -2.22 -32.56
C LYS A 1206 1.20 -1.52 -31.23
N THR A 1207 1.87 -0.37 -31.15
CA THR A 1207 1.93 0.40 -29.89
C THR A 1207 1.86 1.91 -30.11
N ILE A 1208 1.37 2.63 -29.10
CA ILE A 1208 1.50 4.09 -28.96
C ILE A 1208 2.04 4.36 -27.57
N ASP A 1209 3.14 5.09 -27.48
CA ASP A 1209 3.82 5.48 -26.24
C ASP A 1209 4.07 4.30 -25.30
N GLY A 1210 4.46 3.16 -25.87
CA GLY A 1210 4.76 1.93 -25.13
C GLY A 1210 3.53 1.09 -24.75
N GLN A 1211 2.30 1.55 -25.01
CA GLN A 1211 1.07 0.79 -24.77
C GLN A 1211 0.66 -0.02 -25.99
N ASN A 1212 0.25 -1.29 -25.80
CA ASN A 1212 -0.20 -2.16 -26.87
C ASN A 1212 -1.58 -1.74 -27.40
N LEU A 1213 -1.70 -1.63 -28.72
CA LEU A 1213 -2.96 -1.43 -29.42
C LEU A 1213 -3.56 -2.78 -29.83
N ARG A 1214 -4.81 -3.03 -29.45
CA ARG A 1214 -5.64 -4.06 -30.09
C ARG A 1214 -6.34 -3.47 -31.32
N ALA A 1215 -5.57 -3.19 -32.37
CA ALA A 1215 -6.07 -2.61 -33.62
C ALA A 1215 -6.09 -3.66 -34.75
N GLN A 1216 -7.06 -3.57 -35.67
CA GLN A 1216 -7.11 -4.41 -36.87
C GLN A 1216 -6.08 -3.98 -37.91
N HIS A 1217 -5.80 -4.85 -38.88
CA HIS A 1217 -5.06 -4.45 -40.06
C HIS A 1217 -5.85 -3.43 -40.89
N TYR A 1218 -5.13 -2.53 -41.56
CA TYR A 1218 -5.70 -1.58 -42.52
C TYR A 1218 -5.06 -1.77 -43.90
N PRO A 1219 -5.81 -2.23 -44.92
CA PRO A 1219 -7.19 -2.72 -44.86
C PRO A 1219 -7.33 -4.08 -44.10
N PRO A 1220 -8.52 -4.42 -43.54
CA PRO A 1220 -8.71 -5.63 -42.72
C PRO A 1220 -8.55 -6.94 -43.50
N THR A 1221 -8.05 -7.97 -42.83
CA THR A 1221 -7.86 -9.32 -43.38
C THR A 1221 -9.18 -10.06 -43.61
N GLY A 1222 -9.18 -11.06 -44.50
CA GLY A 1222 -10.37 -11.87 -44.78
C GLY A 1222 -10.85 -12.73 -43.59
N THR A 1223 -9.99 -12.96 -42.58
CA THR A 1223 -10.34 -13.57 -41.29
C THR A 1223 -10.96 -12.55 -40.34
N GLU A 1224 -10.41 -11.34 -40.24
CA GLU A 1224 -10.99 -10.23 -39.44
C GLU A 1224 -12.38 -9.84 -39.98
N LYS A 1225 -12.58 -9.81 -41.31
CA LYS A 1225 -13.91 -9.57 -41.91
C LYS A 1225 -14.92 -10.69 -41.67
N ARG A 1226 -14.46 -11.92 -41.38
CA ARG A 1226 -15.34 -13.08 -41.09
C ARG A 1226 -15.77 -13.15 -39.64
N GLY A 1227 -14.98 -12.62 -38.70
CA GLY A 1227 -15.35 -12.50 -37.28
C GLY A 1227 -16.40 -11.42 -36.97
N PHE A 1228 -16.78 -10.61 -37.96
CA PHE A 1228 -17.81 -9.56 -37.87
C PHE A 1228 -19.13 -9.94 -38.57
N LYS A 1229 -19.29 -11.20 -39.01
CA LYS A 1229 -20.52 -11.73 -39.60
C LYS A 1229 -21.24 -12.66 -38.65
#